data_AF-A0A964EE40-F1
#
_entry.id   AF-A0A964EE40-F1
#
_cell.length_a   1.000
_cell.length_b   1.000
_cell.length_c   1.000
_cell.angle_alpha   90.00
_cell.angle_beta   90.00
_cell.angle_gamma   90.00
#
_symmetry.space_group_name_H-M   'P 1'
#
loop_
_entity.id
_entity.type
_entity.pdbx_description
1 polymer ?
#
loop_
_entity_poly.entity_id
_entity_poly.type
_entity_poly.pdbx_seq_one_letter_code
_entity_poly.pdbx_strand_id
1 'polypeptide(L)'
;MHQPPHHIGSGPTVPSNHVGSGSAVPFTPRQLPFVGRDKELERITDFVQSTIAGNSLGLLWLQGEAGVGKSRFLEHVRSALTEQGNLVIYVRLYPDSALSIIQAFSGAIAAHPRLRQLLPESELKTLASLTGALRRSAHLRPTLLIIDDVHLLDSEAANELIEVTDALQNEPISILCAARPGSTPAYTALFHQPMRYVEVGPLAHEDVRQILRQCYGSQYTDDTTLARVYETTQGIPLIIRAAMAECLHKDSEKILYLSPPAVPPPGFHTKARLASEALVSCLTSELSVEERQGTELLALLGEVFSREAAIAILGNRPELLDIYVANQIISPALGQPQPLFESETPVETPLAFTHSLLHQQLTSQSSGHIALLINTIESGIPLFSIYPLLYLAHAPKELVQSALNILLDYTEQLADSVNRSLATSVFNGAVSLYEEQGNTLSEEVQLDIRLTLIRLRLQITAHIPEHPDFVSTLTQFLTLTEAPNSELLAGHRLAALEYSTFRVEENWEDDLFGILEEADYLLEDFPTLHTHKHYHRLLGAIAAAARPYPNSQIIHTIRQQLEALLNAPPSSLPTEVRQNILTWVAGQLLPVFSSHEELLDRRYLAALIQNEFGEHPKRGRLSTIWPQFLEISGDVLKARSLLQSAINQPMRGYNLSNEISLRLLVLSSDAALGRDLKHIERDVLRLVEESNAHFGGLANDNARLLIRTSIVGSILLVGLLRGASGWSRNLVRTLCGDDAETEINYYLHFERAAIEEDLDSVEHLFRKENVPSEYHPLLTELFTDATTSLSTELTALLEKPILRRQDLLRVHVALGLGRIALKSGKISARVLKTTARQAIENALSWCSENILPGYMEGLLHNYNTLLLQNSLLDWKEQREEHLLKVEKSAFWPDDNNVNDDSRLRLSMIGTIGFRDSQGTFQRISGARTRHVLGLLTACRLNGNNCSLEEFRTLATAMEDSDEAANYLRIILSRLRRLLGNEAILTIENSAPQLSIEHLHVDLIEVYLLLKGGIQAVHQNEPREAYSKTKKALEILGEDAILPTLYDEIFDKARHEFEIHLREVLFAVTMFLKEKNDIEHLIQILRMGVKTLPEDEELAELLASNLRSYGQQVEALRTESRAHESIAS
;
A
#
# COMPACT_ATOMS: atom_id res chain seq x y z
N MET A 1 -8.63 55.90 46.19
CA MET A 1 -7.41 56.74 46.31
C MET A 1 -6.27 55.78 46.59
N HIS A 2 -5.24 55.54 45.78
CA HIS A 2 -4.63 56.25 44.65
C HIS A 2 -3.94 55.22 43.73
N GLN A 3 -4.02 55.47 42.41
CA GLN A 3 -3.11 55.09 41.32
C GLN A 3 -2.83 53.62 40.93
N PRO A 4 -2.83 53.30 39.61
CA PRO A 4 -2.37 52.02 39.06
C PRO A 4 -0.86 52.05 38.69
N PRO A 5 -0.17 50.89 38.61
CA PRO A 5 1.22 50.83 38.17
C PRO A 5 1.38 50.44 36.69
N HIS A 6 2.14 51.28 35.98
CA HIS A 6 3.08 51.04 34.87
C HIS A 6 2.79 49.97 33.78
N HIS A 7 2.50 50.46 32.57
CA HIS A 7 2.60 49.73 31.30
C HIS A 7 4.05 49.49 30.86
N ILE A 8 4.25 48.33 30.24
CA ILE A 8 5.50 47.74 29.75
C ILE A 8 5.73 48.11 28.27
N GLY A 9 7.01 48.38 27.97
CA GLY A 9 7.78 48.31 26.72
C GLY A 9 7.08 48.12 25.36
N SER A 10 7.42 49.06 24.48
CA SER A 10 7.19 49.15 23.03
C SER A 10 7.58 47.90 22.23
N GLY A 11 6.59 47.28 21.56
CA GLY A 11 6.77 46.42 20.39
C GLY A 11 6.84 47.24 19.09
N PRO A 12 7.32 46.64 17.98
CA PRO A 12 7.52 47.35 16.72
C PRO A 12 6.18 47.74 16.10
N THR A 13 6.07 49.03 15.76
CA THR A 13 4.90 49.66 15.15
C THR A 13 4.64 49.15 13.73
N VAL A 14 3.44 48.65 13.50
CA VAL A 14 2.83 48.46 12.18
C VAL A 14 2.81 49.80 11.43
N PRO A 15 3.35 49.92 10.21
CA PRO A 15 3.19 51.14 9.43
C PRO A 15 1.77 51.21 8.86
N SER A 16 1.10 52.30 9.19
CA SER A 16 -0.21 52.71 8.68
C SER A 16 -0.17 52.95 7.16
N ASN A 17 -1.12 52.33 6.44
CA ASN A 17 -1.39 52.57 5.02
C ASN A 17 -1.70 54.06 4.75
N HIS A 18 -0.75 54.76 4.13
CA HIS A 18 -1.03 55.98 3.38
C HIS A 18 -1.43 55.61 1.95
N VAL A 19 -2.65 55.99 1.58
CA VAL A 19 -3.12 56.05 0.19
C VAL A 19 -2.33 57.17 -0.50
N GLY A 20 -1.24 56.78 -1.18
CA GLY A 20 -0.43 57.63 -2.03
C GLY A 20 -0.41 57.07 -3.45
N SER A 21 -0.75 57.92 -4.42
CA SER A 21 -0.68 57.68 -5.86
C SER A 21 0.60 56.92 -6.26
N GLY A 22 0.43 55.73 -6.85
CA GLY A 22 1.50 54.80 -7.16
C GLY A 22 2.56 55.38 -8.09
N SER A 23 3.78 55.52 -7.56
CA SER A 23 4.99 55.45 -8.37
C SER A 23 5.23 53.99 -8.70
N ALA A 24 4.98 53.59 -9.95
CA ALA A 24 5.33 52.28 -10.44
C ALA A 24 6.84 52.06 -10.25
N VAL A 25 7.22 51.14 -9.36
CA VAL A 25 8.57 50.57 -9.37
C VAL A 25 8.70 49.86 -10.73
N PRO A 26 9.71 50.16 -11.56
CA PRO A 26 9.86 49.48 -12.84
C PRO A 26 10.04 47.99 -12.57
N PHE A 27 9.13 47.16 -13.10
CA PHE A 27 9.27 45.70 -13.04
C PHE A 27 10.64 45.34 -13.62
N THR A 28 11.47 44.64 -12.84
CA THR A 28 12.72 44.12 -13.36
C THR A 28 12.40 43.04 -14.40
N PRO A 29 13.06 43.02 -15.58
CA PRO A 29 12.84 42.02 -16.63
C PRO A 29 13.11 40.57 -16.23
N ARG A 30 13.64 40.35 -15.02
CA ARG A 30 13.87 39.04 -14.43
C ARG A 30 12.59 38.29 -14.15
N GLN A 31 11.46 38.97 -13.92
CA GLN A 31 10.17 38.32 -13.74
C GLN A 31 9.11 39.06 -14.57
N LEU A 32 8.67 38.47 -15.69
CA LEU A 32 7.55 39.02 -16.46
C LEU A 32 6.33 39.16 -15.56
N PRO A 33 5.42 40.12 -15.75
CA PRO A 33 4.14 40.09 -15.07
C PRO A 33 3.35 38.81 -15.40
N PHE A 34 2.48 38.37 -14.49
CA PHE A 34 1.54 37.28 -14.77
C PHE A 34 0.34 37.87 -15.50
N VAL A 35 0.14 37.48 -16.76
CA VAL A 35 -0.86 38.05 -17.67
C VAL A 35 -1.56 36.94 -18.44
N GLY A 36 -2.87 37.11 -18.65
CA GLY A 36 -3.73 36.12 -19.27
C GLY A 36 -4.05 34.97 -18.33
N ARG A 37 -4.60 33.88 -18.89
CA ARG A 37 -5.01 32.65 -18.17
C ARG A 37 -6.27 32.73 -17.32
N ASP A 38 -7.05 33.80 -17.43
CA ASP A 38 -8.29 33.96 -16.67
C ASP A 38 -9.29 32.82 -16.95
N LYS A 39 -9.42 32.41 -18.22
CA LYS A 39 -10.30 31.31 -18.62
C LYS A 39 -9.85 29.96 -18.07
N GLU A 40 -8.55 29.70 -18.08
CA GLU A 40 -7.98 28.48 -17.52
C GLU A 40 -8.13 28.46 -15.98
N LEU A 41 -7.94 29.60 -15.31
CA LEU A 41 -8.14 29.74 -13.87
C LEU A 41 -9.61 29.55 -13.48
N GLU A 42 -10.54 30.12 -14.25
CA GLU A 42 -11.98 29.93 -14.09
C GLU A 42 -12.34 28.45 -14.21
N ARG A 43 -11.83 27.74 -15.22
CA ARG A 43 -12.04 26.28 -15.39
C ARG A 43 -11.53 25.46 -14.22
N ILE A 44 -10.37 25.80 -13.64
CA ILE A 44 -9.84 25.11 -12.45
C ILE A 44 -10.69 25.43 -11.22
N THR A 45 -11.14 26.68 -11.07
CA THR A 45 -11.99 27.10 -9.96
C THR A 45 -13.35 26.40 -10.02
N ASP A 46 -13.99 26.37 -11.20
CA ASP A 46 -15.23 25.65 -11.46
C ASP A 46 -15.07 24.14 -11.23
N PHE A 47 -13.92 23.59 -11.59
CA PHE A 47 -13.58 22.20 -11.29
C PHE A 47 -13.57 21.95 -9.79
N VAL A 48 -12.81 22.72 -9.02
CA VAL A 48 -12.73 22.58 -7.56
C VAL A 48 -14.12 22.72 -6.92
N GLN A 49 -14.90 23.72 -7.32
CA GLN A 49 -16.27 23.92 -6.82
C GLN A 49 -17.19 22.74 -7.16
N SER A 50 -17.11 22.20 -8.39
CA SER A 50 -17.90 21.06 -8.79
C SER A 50 -17.53 19.76 -8.07
N THR A 51 -16.25 19.60 -7.71
CA THR A 51 -15.76 18.47 -6.90
C THR A 51 -16.35 18.53 -5.50
N ILE A 52 -16.34 19.72 -4.87
CA ILE A 52 -16.94 19.95 -3.56
C ILE A 52 -18.45 19.66 -3.61
N ALA A 53 -19.16 20.20 -4.61
CA ALA A 53 -20.60 20.00 -4.77
C ALA A 53 -20.97 18.54 -5.08
N GLY A 54 -20.12 17.83 -5.83
CA GLY A 54 -20.29 16.42 -6.16
C GLY A 54 -20.02 15.47 -4.99
N ASN A 55 -19.30 15.94 -3.97
CA ASN A 55 -18.87 15.18 -2.79
C ASN A 55 -18.19 13.86 -3.16
N SER A 56 -17.26 13.93 -4.11
CA SER A 56 -16.45 12.82 -4.60
C SER A 56 -15.12 13.36 -5.14
N LEU A 57 -14.16 12.48 -5.39
CA LEU A 57 -12.87 12.86 -5.96
C LEU A 57 -13.07 13.52 -7.34
N GLY A 58 -12.37 14.63 -7.56
CA GLY A 58 -12.25 15.26 -8.87
C GLY A 58 -10.84 15.07 -9.41
N LEU A 59 -10.71 14.67 -10.68
CA LEU A 59 -9.43 14.59 -11.38
C LEU A 59 -9.38 15.61 -12.52
N LEU A 60 -8.30 16.40 -12.57
CA LEU A 60 -8.00 17.32 -13.65
C LEU A 60 -6.59 17.08 -14.18
N TRP A 61 -6.48 16.87 -15.48
CA TRP A 61 -5.22 16.81 -16.20
C TRP A 61 -4.93 18.13 -16.88
N LEU A 62 -3.84 18.75 -16.46
CA LEU A 62 -3.33 19.98 -17.03
C LEU A 62 -2.15 19.65 -17.94
N GLN A 63 -2.32 19.82 -19.24
CA GLN A 63 -1.26 19.56 -20.21
C GLN A 63 -0.74 20.86 -20.80
N GLY A 64 0.56 20.93 -21.05
CA GLY A 64 1.16 22.03 -21.80
C GLY A 64 2.62 21.77 -22.08
N GLU A 65 3.15 22.39 -23.13
CA GLU A 65 4.54 22.22 -23.53
C GLU A 65 5.54 22.80 -22.50
N ALA A 66 6.82 22.43 -22.62
CA ALA A 66 7.87 22.98 -21.75
C ALA A 66 8.03 24.51 -21.97
N GLY A 67 8.15 25.30 -20.90
CA GLY A 67 8.33 26.76 -21.03
C GLY A 67 7.06 27.57 -21.37
N VAL A 68 5.89 26.92 -21.50
CA VAL A 68 4.60 27.62 -21.72
C VAL A 68 4.07 28.35 -20.45
N GLY A 69 4.73 28.16 -19.30
CA GLY A 69 4.38 28.79 -18.03
C GLY A 69 3.52 27.96 -17.09
N LYS A 70 3.45 26.63 -17.26
CA LYS A 70 2.64 25.72 -16.41
C LYS A 70 2.89 25.91 -14.91
N SER A 71 4.12 25.73 -14.43
CA SER A 71 4.43 25.81 -13.00
C SER A 71 4.09 27.18 -12.42
N ARG A 72 4.32 28.27 -13.18
CA ARG A 72 3.92 29.61 -12.77
C ARG A 72 2.38 29.77 -12.69
N PHE A 73 1.66 29.16 -13.62
CA PHE A 73 0.20 29.12 -13.56
C PHE A 73 -0.30 28.31 -12.35
N LEU A 74 0.32 27.18 -12.03
CA LEU A 74 -0.01 26.38 -10.84
C LEU A 74 0.28 27.13 -9.53
N GLU A 75 1.38 27.91 -9.47
CA GLU A 75 1.65 28.81 -8.35
C GLU A 75 0.57 29.88 -8.19
N HIS A 76 0.09 30.44 -9.30
CA HIS A 76 -1.01 31.41 -9.30
C HIS A 76 -2.32 30.76 -8.82
N VAL A 77 -2.64 29.55 -9.31
CA VAL A 77 -3.77 28.73 -8.84
C VAL A 77 -3.66 28.47 -7.34
N ARG A 78 -2.47 28.07 -6.86
CA ARG A 78 -2.21 27.84 -5.43
C ARG A 78 -2.51 29.09 -4.61
N SER A 79 -2.03 30.26 -5.03
CA SER A 79 -2.27 31.53 -4.31
C SER A 79 -3.76 31.87 -4.29
N ALA A 80 -4.40 31.90 -5.46
CA ALA A 80 -5.81 32.28 -5.61
C ALA A 80 -6.74 31.38 -4.78
N LEU A 81 -6.56 30.06 -4.82
CA LEU A 81 -7.40 29.14 -4.07
C LEU A 81 -7.10 29.18 -2.57
N THR A 82 -5.85 29.40 -2.15
CA THR A 82 -5.51 29.58 -0.74
C THR A 82 -6.15 30.84 -0.15
N GLU A 83 -6.19 31.94 -0.91
CA GLU A 83 -6.87 33.19 -0.54
C GLU A 83 -8.38 33.01 -0.40
N GLN A 84 -8.98 32.15 -1.24
CA GLN A 84 -10.38 31.72 -1.12
C GLN A 84 -10.64 30.74 0.04
N GLY A 85 -9.62 30.41 0.83
CA GLY A 85 -9.74 29.58 2.04
C GLY A 85 -9.56 28.07 1.81
N ASN A 86 -9.28 27.63 0.57
CA ASN A 86 -8.97 26.24 0.27
C ASN A 86 -7.63 25.82 0.90
N LEU A 87 -7.51 24.55 1.22
CA LEU A 87 -6.25 23.91 1.56
C LEU A 87 -5.59 23.43 0.25
N VAL A 88 -4.39 23.91 -0.05
CA VAL A 88 -3.65 23.50 -1.26
C VAL A 88 -2.36 22.80 -0.86
N ILE A 89 -2.25 21.52 -1.23
CA ILE A 89 -1.03 20.72 -1.05
C ILE A 89 -0.36 20.61 -2.40
N TYR A 90 0.84 21.18 -2.53
CA TYR A 90 1.58 21.24 -3.79
C TYR A 90 2.80 20.33 -3.73
N VAL A 91 2.86 19.36 -4.62
CA VAL A 91 3.99 18.48 -4.87
C VAL A 91 4.58 18.77 -6.25
N ARG A 92 5.90 18.87 -6.35
CA ARG A 92 6.62 18.89 -7.62
C ARG A 92 7.54 17.67 -7.68
N LEU A 93 7.49 16.97 -8.81
CA LEU A 93 8.39 15.86 -9.09
C LEU A 93 9.66 16.39 -9.77
N TYR A 94 10.80 15.81 -9.44
CA TYR A 94 12.10 16.24 -9.96
C TYR A 94 12.75 15.10 -10.75
N PRO A 95 13.40 15.38 -11.90
CA PRO A 95 14.15 14.37 -12.63
C PRO A 95 15.23 13.73 -11.76
N ASP A 96 15.53 12.46 -12.03
CA ASP A 96 16.61 11.70 -11.38
C ASP A 96 16.48 11.60 -9.85
N SER A 97 15.30 11.85 -9.29
CA SER A 97 15.02 11.76 -7.85
C SER A 97 14.19 10.52 -7.50
N ALA A 98 14.00 10.23 -6.21
CA ALA A 98 13.04 9.23 -5.76
C ALA A 98 11.61 9.71 -6.05
N LEU A 99 10.80 8.90 -6.75
CA LEU A 99 9.50 9.33 -7.30
C LEU A 99 8.27 8.78 -6.57
N SER A 100 8.35 8.44 -5.28
CA SER A 100 7.18 7.96 -4.52
C SER A 100 6.16 9.08 -4.25
N ILE A 101 4.90 8.85 -4.66
CA ILE A 101 3.77 9.76 -4.42
C ILE A 101 3.45 9.85 -2.94
N ILE A 102 3.53 8.71 -2.24
CA ILE A 102 3.28 8.67 -0.80
C ILE A 102 4.27 9.57 -0.08
N GLN A 103 5.57 9.39 -0.34
CA GLN A 103 6.62 10.19 0.29
C GLN A 103 6.51 11.67 -0.07
N ALA A 104 6.21 11.99 -1.33
CA ALA A 104 6.10 13.37 -1.79
C ALA A 104 4.95 14.12 -1.09
N PHE A 105 3.77 13.49 -0.94
CA PHE A 105 2.68 14.11 -0.18
C PHE A 105 2.96 14.16 1.31
N SER A 106 3.61 13.16 1.87
CA SER A 106 3.97 13.15 3.29
C SER A 106 4.94 14.28 3.64
N GLY A 107 5.96 14.50 2.79
CA GLY A 107 6.85 15.66 2.89
C GLY A 107 6.07 16.97 2.77
N ALA A 108 5.20 17.10 1.77
CA ALA A 108 4.40 18.30 1.58
C ALA A 108 3.46 18.60 2.78
N ILE A 109 2.86 17.58 3.39
CA ILE A 109 2.01 17.73 4.58
C ILE A 109 2.82 18.13 5.81
N ALA A 110 3.98 17.50 6.03
CA ALA A 110 4.88 17.82 7.13
C ALA A 110 5.42 19.26 7.05
N ALA A 111 5.68 19.73 5.82
CA ALA A 111 6.10 21.09 5.52
C ALA A 111 5.00 22.13 5.74
N HIS A 112 3.72 21.73 5.64
CA HIS A 112 2.63 22.67 5.56
C HIS A 112 2.28 23.24 6.95
N PRO A 113 2.48 24.56 7.20
CA PRO A 113 2.45 25.13 8.55
C PRO A 113 1.15 24.89 9.32
N ARG A 114 0.01 24.89 8.60
CA ARG A 114 -1.31 24.66 9.19
C ARG A 114 -1.61 23.18 9.44
N LEU A 115 -1.10 22.28 8.60
CA LEU A 115 -1.41 20.84 8.71
C LEU A 115 -0.56 20.18 9.78
N ARG A 116 0.70 20.61 9.92
CA ARG A 116 1.61 20.16 10.97
C ARG A 116 1.03 20.33 12.39
N GLN A 117 0.18 21.33 12.61
CA GLN A 117 -0.47 21.56 13.91
C GLN A 117 -1.78 20.77 14.11
N LEU A 118 -2.39 20.30 13.02
CA LEU A 118 -3.73 19.70 13.02
C LEU A 118 -3.70 18.16 12.91
N LEU A 119 -2.60 17.60 12.42
CA LEU A 119 -2.42 16.17 12.24
C LEU A 119 -1.44 15.63 13.31
N PRO A 120 -1.63 14.40 13.80
CA PRO A 120 -0.70 13.78 14.76
C PRO A 120 0.73 13.71 14.18
N GLU A 121 1.75 13.84 15.03
CA GLU A 121 3.18 13.75 14.67
C GLU A 121 3.62 12.37 14.13
N SER A 122 2.69 11.43 13.95
CA SER A 122 2.96 10.12 13.38
C SER A 122 3.56 10.22 11.98
N GLU A 123 4.62 9.47 11.72
CA GLU A 123 5.25 9.40 10.40
C GLU A 123 4.22 8.95 9.35
N LEU A 124 3.90 9.82 8.39
CA LEU A 124 3.02 9.50 7.26
C LEU A 124 3.78 8.62 6.26
N LYS A 125 4.19 7.44 6.68
CA LYS A 125 5.02 6.56 5.86
C LYS A 125 4.20 5.65 4.96
N THR A 126 2.91 5.44 5.21
CA THR A 126 2.06 4.45 4.51
C THR A 126 0.88 5.10 3.78
N LEU A 127 0.33 4.45 2.74
CA LEU A 127 -0.84 4.96 2.03
C LEU A 127 -2.04 5.11 2.98
N ALA A 128 -2.28 4.15 3.88
CA ALA A 128 -3.34 4.26 4.88
C ALA A 128 -3.18 5.50 5.78
N SER A 129 -1.96 5.77 6.26
CA SER A 129 -1.67 6.95 7.08
C SER A 129 -1.86 8.26 6.30
N LEU A 130 -1.38 8.30 5.05
CA LEU A 130 -1.51 9.44 4.15
C LEU A 130 -2.98 9.69 3.80
N THR A 131 -3.70 8.67 3.36
CA THR A 131 -5.13 8.73 3.02
C THR A 131 -5.92 9.22 4.22
N GLY A 132 -5.67 8.67 5.41
CA GLY A 132 -6.31 9.12 6.65
C GLY A 132 -6.05 10.61 6.93
N ALA A 133 -4.82 11.10 6.69
CA ALA A 133 -4.49 12.52 6.83
C ALA A 133 -5.19 13.41 5.79
N LEU A 134 -5.24 12.97 4.53
CA LEU A 134 -5.91 13.68 3.44
C LEU A 134 -7.43 13.72 3.65
N ARG A 135 -8.05 12.63 4.10
CA ARG A 135 -9.46 12.57 4.49
C ARG A 135 -9.78 13.57 5.59
N ARG A 136 -9.01 13.56 6.68
CA ARG A 136 -9.16 14.54 7.79
C ARG A 136 -9.02 15.97 7.28
N SER A 137 -8.08 16.21 6.38
CA SER A 137 -7.84 17.53 5.78
C SER A 137 -9.04 18.00 4.94
N ALA A 138 -9.60 17.11 4.12
CA ALA A 138 -10.77 17.37 3.29
C ALA A 138 -12.03 17.69 4.11
N HIS A 139 -12.20 17.04 5.27
CA HIS A 139 -13.29 17.32 6.21
C HIS A 139 -13.17 18.69 6.89
N LEU A 140 -11.95 19.22 7.02
CA LEU A 140 -11.72 20.53 7.62
C LEU A 140 -11.92 21.67 6.62
N ARG A 141 -11.43 21.50 5.39
CA ARG A 141 -11.49 22.51 4.33
C ARG A 141 -11.51 21.85 2.95
N PRO A 142 -12.13 22.50 1.96
CA PRO A 142 -11.94 22.14 0.56
C PRO A 142 -10.44 21.98 0.23
N THR A 143 -10.07 20.81 -0.30
CA THR A 143 -8.67 20.43 -0.46
C THR A 143 -8.35 20.20 -1.95
N LEU A 144 -7.30 20.88 -2.43
CA LEU A 144 -6.71 20.67 -3.75
C LEU A 144 -5.30 20.08 -3.58
N LEU A 145 -5.06 18.94 -4.24
CA LEU A 145 -3.75 18.34 -4.40
C LEU A 145 -3.22 18.69 -5.79
N ILE A 146 -2.05 19.31 -5.86
CA ILE A 146 -1.37 19.62 -7.12
C ILE A 146 -0.16 18.70 -7.23
N ILE A 147 -0.04 17.98 -8.32
CA ILE A 147 1.14 17.19 -8.68
C ILE A 147 1.70 17.77 -9.96
N ASP A 148 2.84 18.45 -9.85
CA ASP A 148 3.55 19.05 -10.98
C ASP A 148 4.56 18.06 -11.59
N ASP A 149 4.72 18.13 -12.90
CA ASP A 149 5.60 17.26 -13.70
C ASP A 149 5.35 15.74 -13.59
N VAL A 150 4.07 15.32 -13.57
CA VAL A 150 3.61 13.90 -13.48
C VAL A 150 4.16 12.97 -14.58
N HIS A 151 4.61 13.53 -15.70
CA HIS A 151 5.30 12.78 -16.76
C HIS A 151 6.60 12.11 -16.33
N LEU A 152 7.19 12.49 -15.19
CA LEU A 152 8.39 11.88 -14.65
C LEU A 152 8.11 10.54 -13.96
N LEU A 153 6.86 10.27 -13.55
CA LEU A 153 6.51 9.03 -12.86
C LEU A 153 6.78 7.81 -13.74
N ASP A 154 7.52 6.86 -13.19
CA ASP A 154 7.63 5.51 -13.75
C ASP A 154 6.35 4.71 -13.48
N SER A 155 6.30 3.47 -13.97
CA SER A 155 5.12 2.62 -13.82
C SER A 155 4.80 2.28 -12.36
N GLU A 156 5.81 2.15 -11.50
CA GLU A 156 5.64 1.81 -10.09
C GLU A 156 5.05 3.00 -9.31
N ALA A 157 5.62 4.19 -9.49
CA ALA A 157 5.11 5.40 -8.86
C ALA A 157 3.75 5.85 -9.44
N ALA A 158 3.49 5.58 -10.72
CA ALA A 158 2.17 5.79 -11.31
C ALA A 158 1.10 4.89 -10.65
N ASN A 159 1.45 3.67 -10.25
CA ASN A 159 0.52 2.80 -9.50
C ASN A 159 0.23 3.35 -8.10
N GLU A 160 1.23 3.91 -7.40
CA GLU A 160 0.97 4.59 -6.12
C GLU A 160 -0.04 5.74 -6.28
N LEU A 161 0.03 6.48 -7.40
CA LEU A 161 -0.94 7.53 -7.70
C LEU A 161 -2.36 6.95 -7.84
N ILE A 162 -2.52 5.82 -8.54
CA ILE A 162 -3.80 5.12 -8.65
C ILE A 162 -4.31 4.74 -7.26
N GLU A 163 -3.48 4.10 -6.44
CA GLU A 163 -3.85 3.66 -5.09
C GLU A 163 -4.33 4.83 -4.22
N VAL A 164 -3.64 5.98 -4.28
CA VAL A 164 -4.05 7.20 -3.55
C VAL A 164 -5.38 7.72 -4.10
N THR A 165 -5.54 7.78 -5.43
CA THR A 165 -6.81 8.23 -6.02
C THR A 165 -7.97 7.31 -5.68
N ASP A 166 -7.75 5.99 -5.71
CA ASP A 166 -8.75 4.97 -5.39
C ASP A 166 -9.18 5.06 -3.93
N ALA A 167 -8.23 5.23 -3.02
CA ALA A 167 -8.50 5.40 -1.61
C ALA A 167 -9.25 6.71 -1.28
N LEU A 168 -9.22 7.71 -2.18
CA LEU A 168 -9.86 9.02 -2.00
C LEU A 168 -11.12 9.22 -2.84
N GLN A 169 -11.60 8.21 -3.59
CA GLN A 169 -12.72 8.35 -4.54
C GLN A 169 -13.99 8.99 -3.93
N ASN A 170 -14.24 8.75 -2.63
CA ASN A 170 -15.44 9.22 -1.92
C ASN A 170 -15.25 10.55 -1.18
N GLU A 171 -14.09 11.18 -1.31
CA GLU A 171 -13.76 12.41 -0.58
C GLU A 171 -13.87 13.63 -1.50
N PRO A 172 -14.33 14.80 -1.01
CA PRO A 172 -14.42 16.03 -1.80
C PRO A 172 -13.04 16.66 -2.04
N ILE A 173 -12.10 15.88 -2.58
CA ILE A 173 -10.72 16.27 -2.86
C ILE A 173 -10.56 16.47 -4.37
N SER A 174 -9.99 17.61 -4.74
CA SER A 174 -9.59 17.85 -6.13
C SER A 174 -8.13 17.45 -6.31
N ILE A 175 -7.81 16.70 -7.36
CA ILE A 175 -6.44 16.37 -7.76
C ILE A 175 -6.18 16.97 -9.14
N LEU A 176 -5.12 17.76 -9.23
CA LEU A 176 -4.62 18.37 -10.45
C LEU A 176 -3.26 17.76 -10.79
N CYS A 177 -3.20 17.01 -11.89
CA CYS A 177 -1.99 16.43 -12.44
C CYS A 177 -1.49 17.29 -13.61
N ALA A 178 -0.31 17.90 -13.48
CA ALA A 178 0.29 18.67 -14.56
C ALA A 178 1.37 17.88 -15.30
N ALA A 179 1.31 17.86 -16.63
CA ALA A 179 2.21 17.07 -17.45
C ALA A 179 2.59 17.75 -18.77
N ARG A 180 3.62 17.20 -19.42
CA ARG A 180 3.98 17.53 -20.80
C ARG A 180 3.17 16.68 -21.79
N PRO A 181 3.04 17.09 -23.06
CA PRO A 181 2.42 16.27 -24.10
C PRO A 181 3.15 14.93 -24.30
N GLY A 182 2.39 13.85 -24.47
CA GLY A 182 2.89 12.49 -24.63
C GLY A 182 2.08 11.46 -23.84
N SER A 183 2.19 10.19 -24.23
CA SER A 183 1.66 9.08 -23.42
C SER A 183 2.63 8.81 -22.26
N THR A 184 2.12 8.85 -21.04
CA THR A 184 2.91 8.58 -19.82
C THR A 184 2.28 7.42 -19.04
N PRO A 185 3.04 6.71 -18.19
CA PRO A 185 2.49 5.67 -17.32
C PRO A 185 1.32 6.21 -16.47
N ALA A 186 1.50 7.38 -15.87
CA ALA A 186 0.48 8.05 -15.06
C ALA A 186 -0.78 8.47 -15.85
N TYR A 187 -0.64 8.93 -17.10
CA TYR A 187 -1.79 9.22 -17.94
C TYR A 187 -2.58 7.95 -18.24
N THR A 188 -1.88 6.87 -18.63
CA THR A 188 -2.50 5.57 -18.93
C THR A 188 -3.22 4.99 -17.72
N ALA A 189 -2.57 5.06 -16.56
CA ALA A 189 -3.10 4.68 -15.26
C ALA A 189 -4.41 5.40 -14.91
N LEU A 190 -4.44 6.73 -15.05
CA LEU A 190 -5.59 7.56 -14.67
C LEU A 190 -6.68 7.64 -15.75
N PHE A 191 -6.39 7.25 -17.00
CA PHE A 191 -7.30 7.37 -18.14
C PHE A 191 -8.64 6.65 -17.93
N HIS A 192 -8.66 5.62 -17.09
CA HIS A 192 -9.88 4.86 -16.76
C HIS A 192 -10.83 5.61 -15.79
N GLN A 193 -10.40 6.72 -15.20
CA GLN A 193 -11.19 7.55 -14.29
C GLN A 193 -11.79 8.78 -15.01
N PRO A 194 -12.96 9.29 -14.59
CA PRO A 194 -13.52 10.51 -15.16
C PRO A 194 -12.63 11.72 -14.84
N MET A 195 -12.02 12.29 -15.87
CA MET A 195 -11.01 13.34 -15.74
C MET A 195 -11.34 14.55 -16.61
N ARG A 196 -11.20 15.75 -16.07
CA ARG A 196 -11.27 16.99 -16.85
C ARG A 196 -9.92 17.28 -17.48
N TYR A 197 -9.92 17.83 -18.68
CA TYR A 197 -8.72 18.15 -19.41
C TYR A 197 -8.61 19.67 -19.63
N VAL A 198 -7.46 20.24 -19.27
CA VAL A 198 -7.14 21.66 -19.50
C VAL A 198 -5.80 21.74 -20.22
N GLU A 199 -5.82 22.33 -21.41
CA GLU A 199 -4.60 22.61 -22.16
C GLU A 199 -4.12 24.03 -21.90
N VAL A 200 -2.83 24.16 -21.59
CA VAL A 200 -2.13 25.43 -21.41
C VAL A 200 -1.30 25.68 -22.68
N GLY A 201 -1.91 26.39 -23.63
CA GLY A 201 -1.26 26.82 -24.87
C GLY A 201 -0.41 28.08 -24.70
N PRO A 202 0.26 28.57 -25.76
CA PRO A 202 0.96 29.85 -25.77
C PRO A 202 0.05 31.04 -25.42
N LEU A 203 0.64 32.16 -24.97
CA LEU A 203 -0.10 33.40 -24.69
C LEU A 203 -0.63 34.02 -25.99
N ALA A 204 -1.81 34.64 -25.91
CA ALA A 204 -2.38 35.33 -27.06
C ALA A 204 -1.64 36.65 -27.33
N HIS A 205 -1.76 37.15 -28.56
CA HIS A 205 -1.14 38.41 -28.98
C HIS A 205 -1.48 39.60 -28.06
N GLU A 206 -2.71 39.65 -27.53
CA GLU A 206 -3.13 40.69 -26.57
C GLU A 206 -2.49 40.53 -25.19
N ASP A 207 -2.31 39.30 -24.70
CA ASP A 207 -1.61 39.04 -23.44
C ASP A 207 -0.15 39.49 -23.53
N VAL A 208 0.51 39.24 -24.67
CA VAL A 208 1.87 39.73 -24.93
C VAL A 208 1.92 41.26 -24.96
N ARG A 209 0.93 41.92 -25.58
CA ARG A 209 0.81 43.38 -25.55
C ARG A 209 0.69 43.91 -24.12
N GLN A 210 -0.10 43.27 -23.28
CA GLN A 210 -0.27 43.67 -21.89
C GLN A 210 1.02 43.46 -21.08
N ILE A 211 1.77 42.38 -21.31
CA ILE A 211 3.10 42.18 -20.72
C ILE A 211 4.02 43.35 -21.10
N LEU A 212 4.10 43.71 -22.38
CA LEU A 212 4.95 44.81 -22.86
C LEU A 212 4.55 46.16 -22.26
N ARG A 213 3.24 46.44 -22.15
CA ARG A 213 2.73 47.67 -21.51
C ARG A 213 3.07 47.75 -20.02
N GLN A 214 3.03 46.63 -19.31
CA GLN A 214 3.38 46.61 -17.88
C GLN A 214 4.89 46.75 -17.64
N CYS A 215 5.72 46.24 -18.56
CA CYS A 215 7.18 46.36 -18.45
C CYS A 215 7.71 47.71 -18.96
N TYR A 216 7.20 48.26 -20.07
CA TYR A 216 7.71 49.48 -20.72
C TYR A 216 6.80 50.72 -20.52
N GLY A 217 5.73 50.59 -19.73
CA GLY A 217 4.78 51.65 -19.43
C GLY A 217 3.54 51.65 -20.32
N SER A 218 2.45 52.23 -19.79
CA SER A 218 1.10 52.23 -20.41
C SER A 218 1.01 52.96 -21.76
N GLN A 219 2.08 53.65 -22.18
CA GLN A 219 2.18 54.37 -23.45
C GLN A 219 2.81 53.54 -24.58
N TYR A 220 3.12 52.25 -24.36
CA TYR A 220 3.63 51.38 -25.43
C TYR A 220 2.56 51.16 -26.52
N THR A 221 2.78 51.75 -27.70
CA THR A 221 1.87 51.74 -28.86
C THR A 221 2.52 51.22 -30.16
N ASP A 222 3.73 50.67 -30.09
CA ASP A 222 4.43 50.17 -31.29
C ASP A 222 3.94 48.77 -31.67
N ASP A 223 2.87 48.74 -32.47
CA ASP A 223 2.30 47.49 -33.01
C ASP A 223 3.27 46.74 -33.93
N THR A 224 4.27 47.40 -34.53
CA THR A 224 5.25 46.72 -35.39
C THR A 224 6.27 45.92 -34.58
N THR A 225 6.72 46.45 -33.44
CA THR A 225 7.58 45.71 -32.52
C THR A 225 6.81 44.61 -31.80
N LEU A 226 5.54 44.84 -31.42
CA LEU A 226 4.68 43.79 -30.86
C LEU A 226 4.49 42.62 -31.83
N ALA A 227 4.17 42.90 -33.10
CA ALA A 227 4.00 41.86 -34.12
C ALA A 227 5.29 41.04 -34.30
N ARG A 228 6.46 41.70 -34.33
CA ARG A 228 7.76 41.03 -34.42
C ARG A 228 8.07 40.17 -33.19
N VAL A 229 7.82 40.67 -31.98
CA VAL A 229 7.99 39.91 -30.73
C VAL A 229 7.08 38.69 -30.74
N TYR A 230 5.82 38.85 -31.12
CA TYR A 230 4.87 37.74 -31.18
C TYR A 230 5.22 36.71 -32.25
N GLU A 231 5.56 37.13 -33.47
CA GLU A 231 5.98 36.22 -34.56
C GLU A 231 7.25 35.45 -34.19
N THR A 232 8.16 36.08 -33.47
CA THR A 232 9.44 35.47 -33.08
C THR A 232 9.26 34.49 -31.91
N THR A 233 8.50 34.90 -30.89
CA THR A 233 8.30 34.13 -29.66
C THR A 233 7.14 33.13 -29.75
N GLN A 234 6.25 33.30 -30.73
CA GLN A 234 5.00 32.54 -30.89
C GLN A 234 4.13 32.54 -29.61
N GLY A 235 4.22 33.60 -28.80
CA GLY A 235 3.48 33.72 -27.54
C GLY A 235 4.02 32.84 -26.40
N ILE A 236 5.15 32.15 -26.58
CA ILE A 236 5.71 31.25 -25.55
C ILE A 236 6.36 32.09 -24.44
N PRO A 237 5.88 32.05 -23.18
CA PRO A 237 6.37 32.92 -22.10
C PRO A 237 7.88 32.83 -21.84
N LEU A 238 8.46 31.64 -21.92
CA LEU A 238 9.90 31.46 -21.76
C LEU A 238 10.68 32.25 -22.83
N ILE A 239 10.24 32.21 -24.09
CA ILE A 239 10.91 32.91 -25.19
C ILE A 239 10.67 34.42 -25.12
N ILE A 240 9.48 34.84 -24.71
CA ILE A 240 9.18 36.26 -24.44
C ILE A 240 10.12 36.80 -23.36
N ARG A 241 10.26 36.05 -22.25
CA ARG A 241 11.15 36.43 -21.15
C ARG A 241 12.59 36.56 -21.64
N ALA A 242 13.06 35.60 -22.45
CA ALA A 242 14.38 35.61 -23.06
C ALA A 242 14.63 36.85 -23.93
N ALA A 243 13.69 37.16 -24.83
CA ALA A 243 13.78 38.28 -25.75
C ALA A 243 13.77 39.63 -25.01
N MET A 244 12.94 39.76 -23.97
CA MET A 244 12.86 40.99 -23.16
C MET A 244 14.13 41.18 -22.31
N ALA A 245 14.65 40.11 -21.74
CA ALA A 245 15.93 40.09 -21.04
C ALA A 245 17.08 40.62 -21.91
N GLU A 246 17.21 40.16 -23.15
CA GLU A 246 18.28 40.61 -24.07
C GLU A 246 18.15 42.10 -24.43
N CYS A 247 16.92 42.62 -24.55
CA CYS A 247 16.66 44.02 -24.90
C CYS A 247 17.11 45.04 -23.84
N LEU A 248 17.33 44.62 -22.58
CA LEU A 248 17.79 45.51 -21.50
C LEU A 248 19.30 45.61 -21.36
N HIS A 249 20.07 44.71 -21.97
CA HIS A 249 21.54 44.70 -21.90
C HIS A 249 22.23 45.45 -23.04
N LYS A 250 21.53 45.77 -24.13
CA LYS A 250 22.08 46.51 -25.28
C LYS A 250 21.42 47.89 -25.35
N ASP A 251 22.22 48.96 -25.23
CA ASP A 251 21.79 50.36 -25.34
C ASP A 251 20.77 50.56 -26.49
N SER A 252 19.74 51.33 -26.16
CA SER A 252 18.40 51.42 -26.74
C SER A 252 18.24 51.87 -28.21
N GLU A 253 19.21 51.69 -29.09
CA GLU A 253 19.08 52.02 -30.53
C GLU A 253 19.27 50.85 -31.49
N LYS A 254 19.47 49.63 -30.99
CA LYS A 254 19.60 48.42 -31.82
C LYS A 254 18.73 47.30 -31.27
N ILE A 255 17.45 47.29 -31.63
CA ILE A 255 16.62 46.08 -31.64
C ILE A 255 17.25 45.14 -32.69
N LEU A 256 18.26 44.37 -32.29
CA LEU A 256 19.19 43.68 -33.20
C LEU A 256 18.69 42.26 -33.50
N TYR A 257 18.13 42.10 -34.70
CA TYR A 257 18.06 40.91 -35.55
C TYR A 257 17.84 39.54 -34.89
N LEU A 258 16.57 39.18 -34.74
CA LEU A 258 16.12 37.86 -35.16
C LEU A 258 15.58 38.03 -36.59
N SER A 259 16.47 37.99 -37.59
CA SER A 259 16.00 37.82 -38.98
C SER A 259 15.22 36.50 -39.02
N PRO A 260 13.95 36.50 -39.45
CA PRO A 260 13.24 35.24 -39.64
C PRO A 260 14.05 34.39 -40.62
N PRO A 261 14.38 33.14 -40.28
CA PRO A 261 15.06 32.28 -41.24
C PRO A 261 14.20 32.17 -42.50
N ALA A 262 14.83 32.17 -43.68
CA ALA A 262 14.15 32.11 -44.98
C ALA A 262 13.25 30.86 -45.14
N VAL A 263 13.39 29.90 -44.23
CA VAL A 263 12.52 28.75 -44.04
C VAL A 263 12.27 28.59 -42.52
N PRO A 264 11.03 28.49 -42.03
CA PRO A 264 10.77 28.21 -40.62
C PRO A 264 11.37 26.83 -40.26
N PRO A 265 12.24 26.72 -39.24
CA PRO A 265 12.75 25.42 -38.83
C PRO A 265 11.60 24.55 -38.29
N PRO A 266 11.54 23.26 -38.65
CA PRO A 266 10.55 22.35 -38.08
C PRO A 266 10.84 22.11 -36.60
N GLY A 267 9.86 22.38 -35.73
CA GLY A 267 9.84 21.91 -34.34
C GLY A 267 9.98 22.98 -33.24
N PHE A 268 9.18 22.80 -32.17
CA PHE A 268 9.15 23.59 -30.93
C PHE A 268 10.49 23.54 -30.15
N HIS A 269 11.15 22.38 -30.12
CA HIS A 269 12.35 22.13 -29.32
C HIS A 269 13.54 23.04 -29.68
N THR A 270 13.74 23.33 -30.97
CA THR A 270 14.87 24.16 -31.42
C THR A 270 14.74 25.61 -30.98
N LYS A 271 13.52 26.17 -30.96
CA LYS A 271 13.26 27.55 -30.51
C LYS A 271 13.31 27.68 -28.98
N ALA A 272 12.79 26.70 -28.24
CA ALA A 272 12.86 26.67 -26.78
C ALA A 272 14.31 26.57 -26.27
N ARG A 273 15.17 25.81 -26.96
CA ARG A 273 16.61 25.72 -26.66
C ARG A 273 17.33 27.05 -26.82
N LEU A 274 17.12 27.75 -27.93
CA LEU A 274 17.69 29.09 -28.18
C LEU A 274 17.19 30.14 -27.17
N ALA A 275 15.93 30.08 -26.78
CA ALA A 275 15.38 30.94 -25.74
C ALA A 275 15.95 30.64 -24.34
N SER A 276 16.20 29.36 -24.04
CA SER A 276 16.91 28.97 -22.82
C SER A 276 18.33 29.54 -22.81
N GLU A 277 19.09 29.39 -23.90
CA GLU A 277 20.43 29.97 -24.06
C GLU A 277 20.44 31.48 -23.79
N ALA A 278 19.48 32.22 -24.36
CA ALA A 278 19.34 33.66 -24.13
C ALA A 278 18.93 34.02 -22.69
N LEU A 279 18.06 33.22 -22.05
CA LEU A 279 17.70 33.40 -20.63
C LEU A 279 18.87 33.13 -19.70
N VAL A 280 19.60 32.04 -19.90
CA VAL A 280 20.82 31.74 -19.13
C VAL A 280 21.80 32.88 -19.30
N SER A 281 22.04 33.33 -20.54
CA SER A 281 22.93 34.46 -20.80
C SER A 281 22.51 35.72 -20.05
N CYS A 282 21.22 36.04 -19.95
CA CYS A 282 20.75 37.19 -19.18
C CYS A 282 20.79 36.98 -17.66
N LEU A 283 20.28 35.86 -17.14
CA LEU A 283 20.29 35.56 -15.70
C LEU A 283 21.71 35.49 -15.14
N THR A 284 22.67 35.08 -15.99
CA THR A 284 24.09 35.05 -15.64
C THR A 284 24.83 36.34 -16.01
N SER A 285 24.27 37.22 -16.85
CA SER A 285 25.00 38.41 -17.37
C SER A 285 25.50 39.35 -16.27
N GLU A 286 24.73 39.52 -15.21
CA GLU A 286 25.06 40.33 -14.04
C GLU A 286 25.93 39.60 -13.01
N LEU A 287 26.08 38.28 -13.16
CA LEU A 287 27.00 37.49 -12.36
C LEU A 287 28.42 37.68 -12.88
N SER A 288 29.33 37.95 -11.96
CA SER A 288 30.77 37.82 -12.15
C SER A 288 31.14 36.41 -12.62
N VAL A 289 32.34 36.27 -13.18
CA VAL A 289 32.85 34.96 -13.64
C VAL A 289 32.82 33.92 -12.52
N GLU A 290 33.15 34.32 -11.29
CA GLU A 290 33.18 33.45 -10.11
C GLU A 290 31.78 32.99 -9.68
N GLU A 291 30.77 33.87 -9.75
CA GLU A 291 29.37 33.55 -9.46
C GLU A 291 28.77 32.61 -10.53
N ARG A 292 29.13 32.78 -11.81
CA ARG A 292 28.68 31.85 -12.87
C ARG A 292 29.20 30.44 -12.64
N GLN A 293 30.49 30.31 -12.37
CA GLN A 293 31.10 29.03 -12.03
C GLN A 293 30.41 28.36 -10.84
N GLY A 294 30.00 29.14 -9.82
CA GLY A 294 29.25 28.59 -8.69
C GLY A 294 27.88 28.01 -9.11
N THR A 295 27.18 28.62 -10.08
CA THR A 295 25.92 28.04 -10.60
C THR A 295 26.11 26.75 -11.39
N GLU A 296 27.21 26.65 -12.15
CA GLU A 296 27.59 25.41 -12.86
C GLU A 296 27.94 24.30 -11.87
N LEU A 297 28.63 24.63 -10.76
CA LEU A 297 28.92 23.68 -9.68
C LEU A 297 27.64 23.16 -9.02
N LEU A 298 26.70 24.04 -8.68
CA LEU A 298 25.41 23.63 -8.10
C LEU A 298 24.62 22.72 -9.05
N ALA A 299 24.71 22.94 -10.36
CA ALA A 299 24.01 22.11 -11.34
C ALA A 299 24.48 20.65 -11.34
N LEU A 300 25.71 20.38 -10.88
CA LEU A 300 26.23 19.01 -10.72
C LEU A 300 25.52 18.23 -9.60
N LEU A 301 24.87 18.90 -8.66
CA LEU A 301 24.11 18.25 -7.58
C LEU A 301 22.73 17.72 -8.04
N GLY A 302 22.32 18.04 -9.27
CA GLY A 302 20.99 17.73 -9.82
C GLY A 302 20.03 18.92 -9.78
N GLU A 303 18.79 18.72 -10.27
CA GLU A 303 17.77 19.79 -10.23
C GLU A 303 17.36 20.14 -8.79
N VAL A 304 17.48 19.18 -7.88
CA VAL A 304 17.18 19.31 -6.45
C VAL A 304 18.29 18.74 -5.58
N PHE A 305 18.65 19.45 -4.51
CA PHE A 305 19.78 19.13 -3.66
C PHE A 305 19.63 19.73 -2.25
N SER A 306 20.36 19.16 -1.28
CA SER A 306 20.40 19.68 0.08
C SER A 306 21.19 20.98 0.17
N ARG A 307 20.86 21.83 1.14
CA ARG A 307 21.59 23.08 1.36
C ARG A 307 23.03 22.78 1.80
N GLU A 308 23.22 21.70 2.55
CA GLU A 308 24.51 21.20 3.01
C GLU A 308 25.40 20.81 1.82
N ALA A 309 24.85 20.10 0.83
CA ALA A 309 25.60 19.73 -0.38
C ALA A 309 25.96 20.98 -1.19
N ALA A 310 25.05 21.95 -1.26
CA ALA A 310 25.28 23.23 -1.92
C ALA A 310 26.44 24.01 -1.27
N ILE A 311 26.50 24.05 0.06
CA ILE A 311 27.59 24.69 0.80
C ILE A 311 28.90 23.93 0.58
N ALA A 312 28.87 22.59 0.65
CA ALA A 312 30.06 21.76 0.46
C ALA A 312 30.67 21.94 -0.94
N ILE A 313 29.85 21.95 -1.99
CA ILE A 313 30.35 22.10 -3.38
C ILE A 313 30.78 23.54 -3.70
N LEU A 314 30.21 24.55 -3.04
CA LEU A 314 30.66 25.95 -3.19
C LEU A 314 31.93 26.26 -2.39
N GLY A 315 32.25 25.43 -1.39
CA GLY A 315 33.43 25.54 -0.53
C GLY A 315 33.40 26.82 0.30
N ASN A 316 34.44 27.66 0.17
CA ASN A 316 34.62 28.88 0.97
C ASN A 316 33.67 30.04 0.61
N ARG A 317 32.63 29.81 -0.19
CA ARG A 317 31.74 30.85 -0.72
C ARG A 317 30.24 30.55 -0.52
N PRO A 318 29.79 30.16 0.70
CA PRO A 318 28.37 29.85 0.94
C PRO A 318 27.46 31.07 0.76
N GLU A 319 27.97 32.29 0.87
CA GLU A 319 27.24 33.54 0.65
C GLU A 319 26.65 33.67 -0.77
N LEU A 320 27.20 32.93 -1.75
CA LEU A 320 26.67 32.90 -3.10
C LEU A 320 25.26 32.30 -3.18
N LEU A 321 24.86 31.46 -2.22
CA LEU A 321 23.50 30.92 -2.17
C LEU A 321 22.45 32.02 -2.04
N ASP A 322 22.71 33.03 -1.20
CA ASP A 322 21.81 34.16 -1.01
C ASP A 322 21.70 34.99 -2.30
N ILE A 323 22.81 35.12 -3.04
CA ILE A 323 22.85 35.77 -4.35
C ILE A 323 22.00 34.97 -5.35
N TYR A 324 22.13 33.64 -5.42
CA TYR A 324 21.37 32.82 -6.36
C TYR A 324 19.88 32.77 -6.04
N VAL A 325 19.51 32.78 -4.76
CA VAL A 325 18.10 32.91 -4.33
C VAL A 325 17.56 34.29 -4.70
N ALA A 326 18.29 35.37 -4.42
CA ALA A 326 17.89 36.73 -4.77
C ALA A 326 17.74 36.94 -6.29
N ASN A 327 18.57 36.25 -7.09
CA ASN A 327 18.53 36.27 -8.55
C ASN A 327 17.54 35.25 -9.15
N GLN A 328 16.79 34.50 -8.33
CA GLN A 328 15.82 33.46 -8.76
C GLN A 328 16.43 32.36 -9.63
N ILE A 329 17.70 32.00 -9.39
CA ILE A 329 18.37 30.87 -10.03
C ILE A 329 17.96 29.58 -9.33
N ILE A 330 17.92 29.63 -7.99
CA ILE A 330 17.48 28.54 -7.11
C ILE A 330 16.41 29.03 -6.13
N SER A 331 15.60 28.11 -5.62
CA SER A 331 14.56 28.38 -4.63
C SER A 331 14.38 27.17 -3.71
N PRO A 332 13.73 27.29 -2.54
CA PRO A 332 13.28 26.13 -1.78
C PRO A 332 12.46 25.18 -2.68
N ALA A 333 12.76 23.88 -2.61
CA ALA A 333 12.10 22.88 -3.42
C ALA A 333 10.61 22.77 -3.02
N LEU A 334 9.74 22.68 -4.03
CA LEU A 334 8.30 22.50 -3.83
C LEU A 334 8.02 21.04 -3.53
N GLY A 335 7.19 20.77 -2.52
CA GLY A 335 6.80 19.42 -2.14
C GLY A 335 7.76 18.67 -1.20
N GLN A 336 8.86 19.29 -0.76
CA GLN A 336 9.88 18.67 0.11
C GLN A 336 10.26 17.24 -0.33
N PRO A 337 10.94 17.11 -1.49
CA PRO A 337 11.47 15.82 -1.92
C PRO A 337 12.31 15.19 -0.82
N GLN A 338 12.43 13.87 -0.84
CA GLN A 338 13.18 13.10 0.14
C GLN A 338 14.57 12.74 -0.41
N PRO A 339 15.59 12.55 0.46
CA PRO A 339 16.88 12.06 0.03
C PRO A 339 16.77 10.62 -0.53
N LEU A 340 17.74 10.23 -1.37
CA LEU A 340 17.82 8.90 -1.98
C LEU A 340 17.90 7.78 -0.93
N PHE A 341 18.45 8.08 0.24
CA PHE A 341 18.54 7.18 1.39
C PHE A 341 18.06 7.88 2.65
N GLU A 342 17.47 7.14 3.59
CA GLU A 342 17.04 7.69 4.88
C GLU A 342 18.22 8.30 5.64
N SER A 343 18.01 9.49 6.21
CA SER A 343 19.00 10.19 7.02
C SER A 343 18.50 10.32 8.46
N GLU A 344 19.36 10.02 9.43
CA GLU A 344 19.04 10.17 10.86
C GLU A 344 18.98 11.65 11.30
N THR A 345 19.56 12.56 10.51
CA THR A 345 19.53 13.99 10.79
C THR A 345 18.37 14.67 10.06
N PRO A 346 17.63 15.59 10.72
CA PRO A 346 16.60 16.36 10.04
C PRO A 346 17.25 17.25 8.97
N VAL A 347 16.92 17.00 7.70
CA VAL A 347 17.45 17.80 6.59
C VAL A 347 16.71 19.14 6.54
N GLU A 348 17.43 20.26 6.38
CA GLU A 348 16.80 21.54 6.05
C GLU A 348 15.97 21.42 4.76
N THR A 349 15.04 22.35 4.51
CA THR A 349 14.25 22.29 3.26
C THR A 349 15.20 22.33 2.06
N PRO A 350 15.17 21.30 1.18
CA PRO A 350 16.10 21.23 0.05
C PRO A 350 15.90 22.39 -0.91
N LEU A 351 16.93 22.71 -1.68
CA LEU A 351 16.92 23.73 -2.72
C LEU A 351 16.75 23.07 -4.08
N ALA A 352 16.11 23.77 -5.01
CA ALA A 352 15.95 23.33 -6.38
C ALA A 352 16.18 24.48 -7.37
N PHE A 353 16.61 24.15 -8.59
CA PHE A 353 16.65 25.11 -9.68
C PHE A 353 15.23 25.56 -10.04
N THR A 354 15.07 26.86 -10.29
CA THR A 354 13.75 27.43 -10.62
C THR A 354 13.20 26.89 -11.95
N HIS A 355 14.08 26.48 -12.86
CA HIS A 355 13.73 25.96 -14.18
C HIS A 355 14.58 24.74 -14.59
N SER A 356 13.95 23.64 -15.00
CA SER A 356 14.66 22.43 -15.48
C SER A 356 15.54 22.70 -16.72
N LEU A 357 15.11 23.61 -17.61
CA LEU A 357 15.90 24.00 -18.79
C LEU A 357 17.15 24.82 -18.44
N LEU A 358 17.13 25.56 -17.34
CA LEU A 358 18.31 26.27 -16.83
C LEU A 358 19.32 25.26 -16.29
N HIS A 359 18.87 24.30 -15.47
CA HIS A 359 19.70 23.20 -15.00
C HIS A 359 20.31 22.42 -16.17
N GLN A 360 19.51 21.98 -17.14
CA GLN A 360 19.97 21.24 -18.32
C GLN A 360 21.01 22.00 -19.15
N GLN A 361 20.88 23.33 -19.25
CA GLN A 361 21.85 24.13 -19.98
C GLN A 361 23.16 24.28 -19.19
N LEU A 362 23.09 24.56 -17.90
CA LEU A 362 24.27 24.68 -17.02
C LEU A 362 25.04 23.37 -16.97
N THR A 363 24.35 22.23 -16.92
CA THR A 363 25.00 20.92 -16.94
C THR A 363 25.72 20.62 -18.25
N SER A 364 25.15 21.04 -19.39
CA SER A 364 25.81 20.89 -20.70
C SER A 364 27.10 21.72 -20.85
N GLN A 365 27.25 22.77 -20.03
CA GLN A 365 28.41 23.67 -20.03
C GLN A 365 29.42 23.31 -18.94
N SER A 366 28.95 22.69 -17.85
CA SER A 366 29.79 22.22 -16.76
C SER A 366 30.79 21.17 -17.26
N SER A 367 32.08 21.51 -17.20
CA SER A 367 33.17 20.59 -17.52
C SER A 367 34.33 20.81 -16.55
N GLY A 368 34.91 19.72 -16.06
CA GLY A 368 36.17 19.78 -15.28
C GLY A 368 36.05 19.92 -13.76
N HIS A 369 34.89 19.68 -13.14
CA HIS A 369 34.69 19.81 -11.68
C HIS A 369 34.44 18.50 -10.93
N ILE A 370 34.69 17.36 -11.56
CA ILE A 370 34.41 16.02 -11.01
C ILE A 370 35.14 15.75 -9.68
N ALA A 371 36.37 16.24 -9.49
CA ALA A 371 37.10 16.08 -8.23
C ALA A 371 36.35 16.70 -7.03
N LEU A 372 35.74 17.87 -7.23
CA LEU A 372 34.98 18.55 -6.18
C LEU A 372 33.67 17.83 -5.88
N LEU A 373 33.03 17.29 -6.93
CA LEU A 373 31.82 16.49 -6.79
C LEU A 373 32.09 15.20 -6.00
N ILE A 374 33.18 14.50 -6.29
CA ILE A 374 33.65 13.32 -5.54
C ILE A 374 33.80 13.68 -4.06
N ASN A 375 34.56 14.73 -3.73
CA ASN A 375 34.75 15.17 -2.34
C ASN A 375 33.43 15.49 -1.63
N THR A 376 32.46 16.06 -2.37
CA THR A 376 31.14 16.39 -1.82
C THR A 376 30.33 15.14 -1.50
N ILE A 377 30.36 14.14 -2.39
CA ILE A 377 29.67 12.85 -2.20
C ILE A 377 30.30 12.06 -1.05
N GLU A 378 31.64 12.01 -0.99
CA GLU A 378 32.39 11.31 0.07
C GLU A 378 32.22 11.95 1.45
N SER A 379 31.76 13.20 1.52
CA SER A 379 31.44 13.87 2.79
C SER A 379 30.20 13.28 3.49
N GLY A 380 29.49 12.34 2.85
CA GLY A 380 28.33 11.65 3.44
C GLY A 380 27.07 12.51 3.54
N ILE A 381 27.01 13.61 2.79
CA ILE A 381 25.87 14.52 2.78
C ILE A 381 24.72 13.87 1.98
N PRO A 382 23.46 13.91 2.46
CA PRO A 382 22.33 13.31 1.75
C PRO A 382 22.15 13.87 0.32
N LEU A 383 22.12 12.96 -0.66
CA LEU A 383 21.81 13.27 -2.06
C LEU A 383 20.32 13.14 -2.32
N PHE A 384 19.76 14.03 -3.14
CA PHE A 384 18.34 14.05 -3.52
C PHE A 384 18.11 13.64 -4.99
N SER A 385 19.19 13.50 -5.75
CA SER A 385 19.18 13.15 -7.16
C SER A 385 20.32 12.16 -7.43
N ILE A 386 20.12 11.23 -8.36
CA ILE A 386 21.19 10.37 -8.89
C ILE A 386 22.03 11.08 -9.95
N TYR A 387 21.63 12.29 -10.38
CA TYR A 387 22.36 13.07 -11.37
C TYR A 387 23.87 13.25 -11.06
N PRO A 388 24.28 13.55 -9.80
CA PRO A 388 25.70 13.58 -9.43
C PRO A 388 26.43 12.31 -9.83
N LEU A 389 25.81 11.15 -9.58
CA LEU A 389 26.35 9.84 -9.89
C LEU A 389 26.42 9.64 -11.40
N LEU A 390 25.35 9.95 -12.14
CA LEU A 390 25.35 9.87 -13.60
C LEU A 390 26.46 10.72 -14.23
N TYR A 391 26.73 11.91 -13.67
CA TYR A 391 27.81 12.78 -14.14
C TYR A 391 29.21 12.20 -13.86
N LEU A 392 29.39 11.41 -12.81
CA LEU A 392 30.65 10.70 -12.55
C LEU A 392 31.01 9.70 -13.66
N ALA A 393 30.04 9.23 -14.45
CA ALA A 393 30.31 8.36 -15.60
C ALA A 393 31.19 9.02 -16.69
N HIS A 394 31.37 10.35 -16.61
CA HIS A 394 32.24 11.13 -17.49
C HIS A 394 33.57 11.51 -16.83
N ALA A 395 33.99 10.80 -15.78
CA ALA A 395 35.24 11.07 -15.06
C ALA A 395 36.47 11.08 -15.99
N PRO A 396 37.40 12.04 -15.84
CA PRO A 396 38.67 12.01 -16.54
C PRO A 396 39.57 10.92 -15.96
N LYS A 397 40.59 10.53 -16.73
CA LYS A 397 41.51 9.41 -16.44
C LYS A 397 42.05 9.40 -15.02
N GLU A 398 42.36 10.58 -14.46
CA GLU A 398 42.95 10.72 -13.13
C GLU A 398 41.97 10.37 -11.99
N LEU A 399 40.66 10.36 -12.26
CA LEU A 399 39.60 10.18 -11.26
C LEU A 399 38.73 8.93 -11.51
N VAL A 400 39.03 8.14 -12.55
CA VAL A 400 38.23 6.98 -12.96
C VAL A 400 38.01 6.00 -11.80
N GLN A 401 39.05 5.69 -11.02
CA GLN A 401 38.94 4.74 -9.91
C GLN A 401 37.97 5.24 -8.82
N SER A 402 38.14 6.49 -8.36
CA SER A 402 37.28 7.09 -7.34
C SER A 402 35.83 7.18 -7.82
N ALA A 403 35.61 7.56 -9.08
CA ALA A 403 34.28 7.62 -9.68
C ALA A 403 33.63 6.23 -9.75
N LEU A 404 34.37 5.21 -10.19
CA LEU A 404 33.86 3.84 -10.25
C LEU A 404 33.52 3.31 -8.85
N ASN A 405 34.36 3.53 -7.84
CA ASN A 405 34.07 3.10 -6.47
C ASN A 405 32.75 3.69 -5.96
N ILE A 406 32.54 5.01 -6.14
CA ILE A 406 31.29 5.68 -5.76
C ILE A 406 30.09 5.09 -6.51
N LEU A 407 30.20 4.91 -7.83
CA LEU A 407 29.12 4.37 -8.65
C LEU A 407 28.73 2.94 -8.23
N LEU A 408 29.72 2.09 -7.94
CA LEU A 408 29.51 0.72 -7.48
C LEU A 408 28.85 0.68 -6.10
N ASP A 409 29.31 1.50 -5.16
CA ASP A 409 28.77 1.59 -3.81
C ASP A 409 27.31 2.06 -3.80
N TYR A 410 26.99 3.10 -4.56
CA TYR A 410 25.62 3.60 -4.69
C TYR A 410 24.72 2.62 -5.43
N THR A 411 25.25 1.87 -6.40
CA THR A 411 24.50 0.78 -7.05
C THR A 411 24.16 -0.32 -6.06
N GLU A 412 25.11 -0.75 -5.21
CA GLU A 412 24.89 -1.77 -4.17
C GLU A 412 23.78 -1.32 -3.21
N GLN A 413 23.82 -0.07 -2.74
CA GLN A 413 22.82 0.48 -1.83
C GLN A 413 21.46 0.67 -2.49
N LEU A 414 21.41 1.20 -3.72
CA LEU A 414 20.15 1.40 -4.44
C LEU A 414 19.45 0.07 -4.73
N ALA A 415 20.20 -0.95 -5.13
CA ALA A 415 19.65 -2.28 -5.43
C ALA A 415 18.92 -2.93 -4.24
N ASP A 416 19.32 -2.59 -3.01
CA ASP A 416 18.72 -3.05 -1.76
C ASP A 416 17.75 -2.03 -1.12
N SER A 417 17.55 -0.84 -1.72
CA SER A 417 16.68 0.24 -1.21
C SER A 417 15.39 0.45 -2.02
N VAL A 418 14.36 1.07 -1.42
CA VAL A 418 13.06 1.39 -2.07
C VAL A 418 13.17 2.07 -3.44
N ASN A 419 14.33 2.66 -3.73
CA ASN A 419 14.68 3.32 -4.98
C ASN A 419 15.42 2.39 -5.97
N ARG A 420 15.22 1.06 -5.92
CA ARG A 420 15.88 0.06 -6.79
C ARG A 420 15.74 0.34 -8.28
N SER A 421 14.65 0.97 -8.72
CA SER A 421 14.47 1.38 -10.12
C SER A 421 15.58 2.32 -10.62
N LEU A 422 16.20 3.09 -9.72
CA LEU A 422 17.32 3.98 -10.02
C LEU A 422 18.67 3.26 -10.12
N ALA A 423 18.80 2.07 -9.54
CA ALA A 423 20.06 1.32 -9.49
C ALA A 423 20.60 0.99 -10.90
N THR A 424 19.71 0.66 -11.85
CA THR A 424 20.10 0.29 -13.22
C THR A 424 20.78 1.44 -13.96
N SER A 425 20.31 2.68 -13.80
CA SER A 425 20.91 3.85 -14.45
C SER A 425 22.32 4.13 -13.93
N VAL A 426 22.52 4.04 -12.61
CA VAL A 426 23.84 4.21 -11.98
C VAL A 426 24.78 3.07 -12.38
N PHE A 427 24.29 1.83 -12.38
CA PHE A 427 25.03 0.65 -12.84
C PHE A 427 25.52 0.80 -14.30
N ASN A 428 24.63 1.22 -15.20
CA ASN A 428 24.98 1.42 -16.61
C ASN A 428 26.03 2.53 -16.78
N GLY A 429 25.96 3.59 -15.98
CA GLY A 429 27.00 4.62 -15.92
C GLY A 429 28.37 4.05 -15.51
N ALA A 430 28.40 3.16 -14.51
CA ALA A 430 29.61 2.47 -14.08
C ALA A 430 30.19 1.57 -15.19
N VAL A 431 29.34 0.80 -15.87
CA VAL A 431 29.75 -0.04 -17.01
C VAL A 431 30.35 0.81 -18.12
N SER A 432 29.67 1.89 -18.53
CA SER A 432 30.14 2.79 -19.59
C SER A 432 31.50 3.38 -19.26
N LEU A 433 31.70 3.89 -18.04
CA LEU A 433 32.98 4.46 -17.61
C LEU A 433 34.09 3.41 -17.59
N TYR A 434 33.79 2.19 -17.12
CA TYR A 434 34.75 1.10 -17.11
C TYR A 434 35.13 0.64 -18.54
N GLU A 435 34.18 0.54 -19.45
CA GLU A 435 34.45 0.15 -20.85
C GLU A 435 35.29 1.20 -21.60
N GLU A 436 35.02 2.48 -21.38
CA GLU A 436 35.73 3.57 -22.04
C GLU A 436 37.14 3.82 -21.48
N GLN A 437 37.30 3.79 -20.15
CA GLN A 437 38.53 4.25 -19.49
C GLN A 437 39.11 3.25 -18.48
N GLY A 438 38.51 2.07 -18.29
CA GLY A 438 39.02 1.06 -17.37
C GLY A 438 40.45 0.63 -17.67
N ASN A 439 40.86 0.65 -18.94
CA ASN A 439 42.24 0.34 -19.37
C ASN A 439 43.32 1.28 -18.79
N THR A 440 42.94 2.41 -18.20
CA THR A 440 43.86 3.35 -17.55
C THR A 440 44.22 2.97 -16.11
N LEU A 441 43.46 2.05 -15.51
CA LEU A 441 43.67 1.55 -14.16
C LEU A 441 44.74 0.45 -14.15
N SER A 442 45.29 0.12 -12.97
CA SER A 442 46.16 -1.05 -12.85
C SER A 442 45.39 -2.34 -13.15
N GLU A 443 46.07 -3.38 -13.62
CA GLU A 443 45.43 -4.67 -13.94
C GLU A 443 44.65 -5.25 -12.75
N GLU A 444 45.17 -5.08 -11.53
CA GLU A 444 44.52 -5.53 -10.29
C GLU A 444 43.19 -4.78 -10.04
N VAL A 445 43.18 -3.45 -10.17
CA VAL A 445 41.97 -2.63 -10.00
C VAL A 445 40.97 -2.87 -11.13
N GLN A 446 41.45 -3.07 -12.36
CA GLN A 446 40.58 -3.42 -13.48
C GLN A 446 39.83 -4.73 -13.23
N LEU A 447 40.53 -5.73 -12.69
CA LEU A 447 39.97 -7.02 -12.36
C LEU A 447 38.94 -6.91 -11.23
N ASP A 448 39.26 -6.18 -10.17
CA ASP A 448 38.35 -5.93 -9.04
C ASP A 448 37.02 -5.31 -9.49
N ILE A 449 37.09 -4.23 -10.26
CA ILE A 449 35.91 -3.52 -10.74
C ILE A 449 35.10 -4.40 -11.68
N ARG A 450 35.74 -5.15 -12.57
CA ARG A 450 35.05 -6.08 -13.48
C ARG A 450 34.25 -7.12 -12.71
N LEU A 451 34.86 -7.72 -11.69
CA LEU A 451 34.21 -8.74 -10.86
C LEU A 451 33.08 -8.12 -10.03
N THR A 452 33.28 -6.91 -9.51
CA THR A 452 32.23 -6.15 -8.80
C THR A 452 31.03 -5.83 -9.71
N LEU A 453 31.25 -5.45 -10.97
CA LEU A 453 30.18 -5.21 -11.94
C LEU A 453 29.38 -6.49 -12.22
N ILE A 454 30.06 -7.64 -12.38
CA ILE A 454 29.40 -8.94 -12.56
C ILE A 454 28.56 -9.28 -11.31
N ARG A 455 29.11 -9.09 -10.11
CA ARG A 455 28.42 -9.31 -8.83
C ARG A 455 27.19 -8.41 -8.68
N LEU A 456 27.28 -7.13 -9.01
CA LEU A 456 26.16 -6.19 -8.92
C LEU A 456 25.05 -6.52 -9.93
N ARG A 457 25.41 -7.01 -11.12
CA ARG A 457 24.43 -7.55 -12.08
C ARG A 457 23.67 -8.74 -11.51
N LEU A 458 24.35 -9.64 -10.81
CA LEU A 458 23.70 -10.74 -10.08
C LEU A 458 22.76 -10.19 -9.01
N GLN A 459 23.15 -9.20 -8.22
CA GLN A 459 22.29 -8.58 -7.21
C GLN A 459 21.00 -7.96 -7.81
N ILE A 460 21.14 -7.26 -8.95
CA ILE A 460 20.02 -6.66 -9.68
C ILE A 460 19.09 -7.74 -10.28
N THR A 461 19.62 -8.92 -10.62
CA THR A 461 18.84 -10.01 -11.25
C THR A 461 18.46 -11.16 -10.29
N ALA A 462 18.92 -11.14 -9.04
CA ALA A 462 18.77 -12.24 -8.06
C ALA A 462 17.33 -12.58 -7.66
N HIS A 463 16.36 -11.74 -8.01
CA HIS A 463 14.94 -12.00 -7.76
C HIS A 463 14.36 -13.11 -8.66
N ILE A 464 15.08 -13.54 -9.70
CA ILE A 464 14.73 -14.66 -10.58
C ILE A 464 16.01 -15.48 -10.87
N PRO A 465 16.45 -16.37 -9.95
CA PRO A 465 17.68 -17.15 -10.10
C PRO A 465 17.69 -18.06 -11.33
N GLU A 466 16.52 -18.41 -11.87
CA GLU A 466 16.38 -19.25 -13.07
C GLU A 466 16.50 -18.44 -14.37
N HIS A 467 16.53 -17.11 -14.30
CA HIS A 467 16.60 -16.26 -15.48
C HIS A 467 17.92 -16.51 -16.25
N PRO A 468 17.89 -16.66 -17.59
CA PRO A 468 19.10 -16.95 -18.37
C PRO A 468 20.24 -15.94 -18.17
N ASP A 469 19.90 -14.67 -17.94
CA ASP A 469 20.90 -13.63 -17.64
C ASP A 469 21.59 -13.86 -16.29
N PHE A 470 20.85 -14.27 -15.25
CA PHE A 470 21.42 -14.58 -13.95
C PHE A 470 22.34 -15.81 -14.05
N VAL A 471 21.85 -16.88 -14.70
CA VAL A 471 22.61 -18.14 -14.87
C VAL A 471 23.92 -17.90 -15.62
N SER A 472 23.87 -17.22 -16.77
CA SER A 472 25.06 -16.93 -17.56
C SER A 472 26.04 -16.01 -16.84
N THR A 473 25.54 -15.00 -16.13
CA THR A 473 26.38 -14.09 -15.32
C THR A 473 27.06 -14.84 -14.17
N LEU A 474 26.35 -15.74 -13.49
CA LEU A 474 26.91 -16.53 -12.38
C LEU A 474 27.97 -17.51 -12.88
N THR A 475 27.71 -18.21 -13.98
CA THR A 475 28.72 -19.08 -14.61
C THR A 475 29.97 -18.29 -14.99
N GLN A 476 29.81 -17.12 -15.60
CA GLN A 476 30.94 -16.24 -15.90
C GLN A 476 31.71 -15.85 -14.64
N PHE A 477 31.01 -15.52 -13.55
CA PHE A 477 31.65 -15.10 -12.30
C PHE A 477 32.47 -16.24 -11.67
N LEU A 478 31.90 -17.45 -11.62
CA LEU A 478 32.57 -18.64 -11.11
C LEU A 478 33.82 -18.98 -11.94
N THR A 479 33.75 -18.94 -13.27
CA THR A 479 34.90 -19.21 -14.13
C THR A 479 36.02 -18.19 -13.94
N LEU A 480 35.70 -16.90 -13.78
CA LEU A 480 36.71 -15.86 -13.58
C LEU A 480 37.38 -15.93 -12.20
N THR A 481 36.81 -16.69 -11.25
CA THR A 481 37.27 -16.77 -9.85
C THR A 481 37.71 -18.17 -9.41
N GLU A 482 37.74 -19.16 -10.31
CA GLU A 482 37.91 -20.62 -10.03
C GLU A 482 39.18 -20.99 -9.23
N ALA A 483 40.25 -20.22 -9.32
CA ALA A 483 41.51 -20.48 -8.60
C ALA A 483 42.13 -19.15 -8.12
N PRO A 484 41.68 -18.59 -6.99
CA PRO A 484 42.14 -17.29 -6.54
C PRO A 484 43.61 -17.37 -6.08
N ASN A 485 44.44 -16.51 -6.65
CA ASN A 485 45.87 -16.39 -6.32
C ASN A 485 46.18 -15.15 -5.46
N SER A 486 45.15 -14.43 -5.05
CA SER A 486 45.20 -13.21 -4.24
C SER A 486 43.97 -13.13 -3.34
N GLU A 487 44.11 -12.42 -2.22
CA GLU A 487 43.03 -12.20 -1.26
C GLU A 487 41.81 -11.51 -1.92
N LEU A 488 42.07 -10.57 -2.83
CA LEU A 488 41.05 -9.88 -3.64
C LEU A 488 40.19 -10.88 -4.43
N LEU A 489 40.82 -11.78 -5.20
CA LEU A 489 40.12 -12.78 -5.99
C LEU A 489 39.39 -13.79 -5.10
N ALA A 490 39.98 -14.16 -3.97
CA ALA A 490 39.34 -15.04 -3.00
C ALA A 490 38.08 -14.39 -2.39
N GLY A 491 38.11 -13.08 -2.10
CA GLY A 491 36.94 -12.32 -1.67
C GLY A 491 35.80 -12.31 -2.70
N HIS A 492 36.12 -12.17 -4.00
CA HIS A 492 35.16 -12.31 -5.09
C HIS A 492 34.67 -13.74 -5.28
N ARG A 493 35.53 -14.74 -5.07
CA ARG A 493 35.14 -16.14 -5.10
C ARG A 493 34.10 -16.45 -4.02
N LEU A 494 34.29 -15.96 -2.79
CA LEU A 494 33.29 -16.06 -1.73
C LEU A 494 31.95 -15.42 -2.13
N ALA A 495 31.97 -14.27 -2.82
CA ALA A 495 30.75 -13.66 -3.34
C ALA A 495 30.10 -14.50 -4.45
N ALA A 496 30.87 -15.12 -5.35
CA ALA A 496 30.34 -16.02 -6.37
C ALA A 496 29.68 -17.25 -5.73
N LEU A 497 30.33 -17.84 -4.71
CA LEU A 497 29.79 -18.94 -3.91
C LEU A 497 28.50 -18.54 -3.17
N GLU A 498 28.39 -17.30 -2.66
CA GLU A 498 27.15 -16.77 -2.05
C GLU A 498 25.98 -16.90 -3.04
N TYR A 499 26.16 -16.49 -4.29
CA TYR A 499 25.10 -16.56 -5.31
C TYR A 499 24.82 -17.99 -5.81
N SER A 500 25.80 -18.91 -5.72
CA SER A 500 25.56 -20.32 -6.02
C SER A 500 24.52 -20.97 -5.11
N THR A 501 24.39 -20.48 -3.86
CA THR A 501 23.37 -20.99 -2.92
C THR A 501 21.93 -20.75 -3.36
N PHE A 502 21.70 -19.89 -4.36
CA PHE A 502 20.37 -19.61 -4.92
C PHE A 502 19.91 -20.67 -5.93
N ARG A 503 20.80 -21.60 -6.33
CA ARG A 503 20.57 -22.62 -7.38
C ARG A 503 20.69 -24.06 -6.89
N VAL A 504 20.58 -24.30 -5.58
CA VAL A 504 20.79 -25.63 -5.00
C VAL A 504 19.74 -26.62 -5.52
N GLU A 505 20.18 -27.75 -6.07
CA GLU A 505 19.35 -28.75 -6.77
C GLU A 505 19.03 -29.96 -5.85
N GLU A 506 18.68 -31.13 -6.41
CA GLU A 506 18.18 -32.31 -5.68
C GLU A 506 19.14 -32.82 -4.58
N ASN A 507 20.47 -32.64 -4.71
CA ASN A 507 21.50 -33.04 -3.72
C ASN A 507 21.95 -31.86 -2.84
N TRP A 508 20.98 -31.12 -2.31
CA TRP A 508 21.21 -29.84 -1.66
C TRP A 508 22.24 -29.84 -0.52
N GLU A 509 22.32 -30.91 0.28
CA GLU A 509 23.23 -30.97 1.43
C GLU A 509 24.69 -31.10 0.97
N ASP A 510 24.96 -31.98 0.01
CA ASP A 510 26.31 -32.17 -0.54
C ASP A 510 26.78 -30.92 -1.29
N ASP A 511 25.89 -30.26 -2.05
CA ASP A 511 26.20 -29.01 -2.75
C ASP A 511 26.60 -27.89 -1.78
N LEU A 512 25.83 -27.71 -0.70
CA LEU A 512 26.13 -26.70 0.30
C LEU A 512 27.39 -27.03 1.12
N PHE A 513 27.65 -28.31 1.43
CA PHE A 513 28.89 -28.74 2.05
C PHE A 513 30.09 -28.48 1.14
N GLY A 514 30.00 -28.79 -0.15
CA GLY A 514 31.06 -28.49 -1.11
C GLY A 514 31.37 -26.99 -1.20
N ILE A 515 30.34 -26.14 -1.17
CA ILE A 515 30.50 -24.68 -1.11
C ILE A 515 31.21 -24.24 0.18
N LEU A 516 30.83 -24.83 1.32
CA LEU A 516 31.42 -24.50 2.62
C LEU A 516 32.87 -24.97 2.73
N GLU A 517 33.18 -26.19 2.27
CA GLU A 517 34.54 -26.74 2.21
C GLU A 517 35.43 -25.87 1.32
N GLU A 518 34.94 -25.43 0.16
CA GLU A 518 35.67 -24.51 -0.69
C GLU A 518 35.97 -23.18 0.02
N ALA A 519 34.99 -22.62 0.73
CA ALA A 519 35.20 -21.40 1.51
C ALA A 519 36.22 -21.58 2.64
N ASP A 520 36.23 -22.75 3.31
CA ASP A 520 37.20 -23.08 4.35
C ASP A 520 38.62 -23.21 3.77
N TYR A 521 38.79 -23.84 2.59
CA TYR A 521 40.08 -23.86 1.89
C TYR A 521 40.59 -22.45 1.54
N LEU A 522 39.69 -21.55 1.11
CA LEU A 522 40.07 -20.16 0.86
C LEU A 522 40.53 -19.43 2.12
N LEU A 523 39.95 -19.74 3.28
CA LEU A 523 40.36 -19.16 4.57
C LEU A 523 41.70 -19.72 5.06
N GLU A 524 42.03 -20.97 4.75
CA GLU A 524 43.35 -21.54 5.05
C GLU A 524 44.46 -20.79 4.29
N ASP A 525 44.23 -20.51 3.00
CA ASP A 525 45.18 -19.79 2.15
C ASP A 525 45.16 -18.26 2.41
N PHE A 526 44.01 -17.70 2.79
CA PHE A 526 43.81 -16.26 3.05
C PHE A 526 43.08 -16.00 4.38
N PRO A 527 43.76 -16.11 5.54
CA PRO A 527 43.11 -16.06 6.87
C PRO A 527 42.40 -14.74 7.21
N THR A 528 42.78 -13.62 6.60
CA THR A 528 42.16 -12.30 6.80
C THR A 528 40.70 -12.25 6.35
N LEU A 529 40.30 -13.13 5.43
CA LEU A 529 38.92 -13.22 4.91
C LEU A 529 37.87 -13.57 5.97
N HIS A 530 38.26 -14.04 7.16
CA HIS A 530 37.32 -14.31 8.27
C HIS A 530 36.53 -13.06 8.70
N THR A 531 37.07 -11.86 8.46
CA THR A 531 36.39 -10.57 8.74
C THR A 531 35.69 -9.98 7.51
N HIS A 532 35.80 -10.61 6.34
CA HIS A 532 35.30 -10.07 5.09
C HIS A 532 33.78 -10.21 4.96
N LYS A 533 33.10 -9.16 4.46
CA LYS A 533 31.62 -9.12 4.37
C LYS A 533 31.03 -10.28 3.58
N HIS A 534 31.69 -10.70 2.50
CA HIS A 534 31.22 -11.79 1.64
C HIS A 534 31.28 -13.17 2.32
N TYR A 535 32.22 -13.39 3.24
CA TYR A 535 32.23 -14.62 4.02
C TYR A 535 31.01 -14.70 4.94
N HIS A 536 30.69 -13.62 5.66
CA HIS A 536 29.51 -13.60 6.54
C HIS A 536 28.20 -13.70 5.76
N ARG A 537 28.12 -13.07 4.58
CA ARG A 537 26.96 -13.20 3.69
C ARG A 537 26.83 -14.62 3.13
N LEU A 538 27.93 -15.27 2.75
CA LEU A 538 27.96 -16.67 2.34
C LEU A 538 27.46 -17.59 3.46
N LEU A 539 28.01 -17.50 4.67
CA LEU A 539 27.52 -18.29 5.81
C LEU A 539 26.03 -18.07 6.08
N GLY A 540 25.58 -16.81 5.97
CA GLY A 540 24.18 -16.45 6.06
C GLY A 540 23.32 -17.07 4.94
N ALA A 541 23.82 -17.10 3.72
CA ALA A 541 23.14 -17.66 2.56
C ALA A 541 23.05 -19.19 2.65
N ILE A 542 24.11 -19.87 3.07
CA ILE A 542 24.09 -21.31 3.36
C ILE A 542 23.11 -21.62 4.49
N ALA A 543 23.14 -20.86 5.60
CA ALA A 543 22.17 -21.00 6.68
C ALA A 543 20.73 -20.78 6.20
N ALA A 544 20.51 -19.82 5.31
CA ALA A 544 19.20 -19.54 4.71
C ALA A 544 18.72 -20.69 3.82
N ALA A 545 19.60 -21.27 3.00
CA ALA A 545 19.30 -22.42 2.14
C ALA A 545 19.03 -23.70 2.95
N ALA A 546 19.75 -23.90 4.07
CA ALA A 546 19.61 -25.06 4.94
C ALA A 546 18.44 -24.97 5.96
N ARG A 547 17.72 -23.84 6.04
CA ARG A 547 16.60 -23.67 7.01
C ARG A 547 15.54 -24.77 6.97
N PRO A 548 15.14 -25.33 5.81
CA PRO A 548 14.16 -26.42 5.78
C PRO A 548 14.63 -27.69 6.51
N TYR A 549 15.93 -27.81 6.79
CA TYR A 549 16.59 -28.98 7.35
C TYR A 549 17.31 -28.64 8.67
N PRO A 550 16.57 -28.41 9.77
CA PRO A 550 17.13 -27.89 11.02
C PRO A 550 18.12 -28.83 11.72
N ASN A 551 18.07 -30.14 11.41
CA ASN A 551 18.96 -31.17 11.97
C ASN A 551 20.18 -31.45 11.09
N SER A 552 20.36 -30.69 10.02
CA SER A 552 21.48 -30.89 9.11
C SER A 552 22.80 -30.58 9.80
N GLN A 553 23.82 -31.35 9.45
CA GLN A 553 25.15 -31.16 10.01
C GLN A 553 25.69 -29.76 9.67
N ILE A 554 25.24 -29.17 8.56
CA ILE A 554 25.67 -27.85 8.10
C ILE A 554 25.25 -26.71 9.04
N ILE A 555 24.05 -26.78 9.65
CA ILE A 555 23.59 -25.79 10.63
C ILE A 555 24.47 -25.81 11.88
N HIS A 556 24.87 -27.01 12.33
CA HIS A 556 25.81 -27.16 13.44
C HIS A 556 27.18 -26.57 13.10
N THR A 557 27.71 -26.85 11.89
CA THR A 557 28.99 -26.30 11.44
C THR A 557 28.96 -24.77 11.38
N ILE A 558 27.92 -24.16 10.78
CA ILE A 558 27.79 -22.70 10.72
C ILE A 558 27.66 -22.11 12.13
N ARG A 559 26.96 -22.76 13.05
CA ARG A 559 26.86 -22.30 14.45
C ARG A 559 28.21 -22.32 15.15
N GLN A 560 29.05 -23.34 14.92
CA GLN A 560 30.42 -23.41 15.46
C GLN A 560 31.30 -22.30 14.88
N GLN A 561 31.24 -22.06 13.57
CA GLN A 561 31.96 -20.96 12.92
C GLN A 561 31.51 -19.59 13.46
N LEU A 562 30.20 -19.38 13.66
CA LEU A 562 29.67 -18.18 14.29
C LEU A 562 30.22 -17.98 15.71
N GLU A 563 30.33 -19.05 16.49
CA GLU A 563 30.90 -18.98 17.84
C GLU A 563 32.37 -18.54 17.82
N ALA A 564 33.16 -19.15 16.93
CA ALA A 564 34.56 -18.79 16.74
C ALA A 564 34.71 -17.31 16.34
N LEU A 565 33.85 -16.81 15.45
CA LEU A 565 33.83 -15.41 15.01
C LEU A 565 33.47 -14.45 16.16
N LEU A 566 32.46 -14.79 16.98
CA LEU A 566 32.02 -13.94 18.10
C LEU A 566 32.99 -13.95 19.28
N ASN A 567 33.75 -15.03 19.47
CA ASN A 567 34.75 -15.18 20.53
C ASN A 567 36.14 -14.64 20.16
N ALA A 568 36.34 -14.16 18.93
CA ALA A 568 37.57 -13.51 18.52
C ALA A 568 37.88 -12.30 19.44
N PRO A 569 39.16 -12.04 19.76
CA PRO A 569 39.54 -10.97 20.69
C PRO A 569 38.98 -9.60 20.23
N PRO A 570 38.55 -8.70 21.13
CA PRO A 570 37.92 -7.43 20.76
C PRO A 570 38.78 -6.55 19.84
N SER A 571 40.11 -6.70 19.89
CA SER A 571 41.06 -6.02 19.00
C SER A 571 40.98 -6.47 17.54
N SER A 572 40.43 -7.65 17.24
CA SER A 572 40.27 -8.19 15.89
C SER A 572 38.82 -8.15 15.37
N LEU A 573 37.86 -7.67 16.17
CA LEU A 573 36.44 -7.61 15.78
C LEU A 573 35.90 -6.17 15.87
N PRO A 574 36.11 -5.34 14.83
CA PRO A 574 35.51 -4.01 14.75
C PRO A 574 33.97 -4.08 14.91
N THR A 575 33.38 -3.02 15.46
CA THR A 575 31.92 -2.93 15.68
C THR A 575 31.13 -3.22 14.40
N GLU A 576 31.58 -2.73 13.25
CA GLU A 576 30.92 -2.98 11.96
C GLU A 576 30.94 -4.45 11.57
N VAL A 577 32.08 -5.13 11.74
CA VAL A 577 32.24 -6.57 11.47
C VAL A 577 31.31 -7.38 12.39
N ARG A 578 31.30 -7.05 13.68
CA ARG A 578 30.38 -7.67 14.65
C ARG A 578 28.92 -7.50 14.24
N GLN A 579 28.52 -6.28 13.86
CA GLN A 579 27.16 -6.00 13.41
C GLN A 579 26.80 -6.76 12.13
N ASN A 580 27.75 -6.92 11.20
CA ASN A 580 27.55 -7.72 9.99
C ASN A 580 27.35 -9.21 10.32
N ILE A 581 28.15 -9.79 11.21
CA ILE A 581 28.00 -11.18 11.67
C ILE A 581 26.64 -11.40 12.32
N LEU A 582 26.22 -10.49 13.22
CA LEU A 582 24.93 -10.58 13.89
C LEU A 582 23.74 -10.46 12.92
N THR A 583 23.86 -9.59 11.91
CA THR A 583 22.82 -9.36 10.90
C THR A 583 22.71 -10.51 9.90
N TRP A 584 23.84 -10.95 9.35
CA TRP A 584 23.88 -11.85 8.21
C TRP A 584 24.02 -13.33 8.58
N VAL A 585 24.65 -13.66 9.70
CA VAL A 585 24.84 -15.06 10.13
C VAL A 585 23.90 -15.41 11.27
N ALA A 586 24.03 -14.73 12.42
CA ALA A 586 23.25 -15.07 13.62
C ALA A 586 21.74 -14.94 13.37
N GLY A 587 21.31 -13.88 12.69
CA GLY A 587 19.91 -13.68 12.30
C GLY A 587 19.32 -14.88 11.53
N GLN A 588 20.09 -15.51 10.64
CA GLN A 588 19.61 -16.61 9.79
C GLN A 588 19.43 -17.92 10.57
N LEU A 589 20.15 -18.08 11.69
CA LEU A 589 20.05 -19.26 12.56
C LEU A 589 18.90 -19.19 13.55
N LEU A 590 18.36 -17.99 13.84
CA LEU A 590 17.28 -17.80 14.82
C LEU A 590 16.08 -18.74 14.59
N PRO A 591 15.49 -18.86 13.38
CA PRO A 591 14.33 -19.72 13.16
C PRO A 591 14.65 -21.22 13.07
N VAL A 592 15.91 -21.64 13.29
CA VAL A 592 16.38 -23.01 13.05
C VAL A 592 16.78 -23.71 14.36
N PHE A 593 15.91 -24.59 14.86
CA PHE A 593 16.13 -25.40 16.05
C PHE A 593 15.22 -26.64 16.08
N SER A 594 15.67 -27.71 16.73
CA SER A 594 14.94 -28.97 16.94
C SER A 594 15.02 -29.52 18.37
N SER A 595 15.89 -28.95 19.21
CA SER A 595 16.05 -29.33 20.62
C SER A 595 15.86 -28.15 21.58
N HIS A 596 15.59 -28.44 22.85
CA HIS A 596 15.45 -27.40 23.87
C HIS A 596 16.76 -26.62 24.09
N GLU A 597 17.89 -27.32 24.00
CA GLU A 597 19.22 -26.73 24.10
C GLU A 597 19.47 -25.73 22.96
N GLU A 598 19.11 -26.10 21.73
CA GLU A 598 19.21 -25.19 20.58
C GLU A 598 18.27 -23.99 20.71
N LEU A 599 17.04 -24.16 21.20
CA LEU A 599 16.13 -23.04 21.43
C LEU A 599 16.69 -22.05 22.46
N LEU A 600 17.33 -22.54 23.53
CA LEU A 600 18.02 -21.69 24.51
C LEU A 600 19.20 -20.95 23.86
N ASP A 601 19.97 -21.64 23.01
CA ASP A 601 21.04 -21.01 22.23
C ASP A 601 20.51 -19.92 21.27
N ARG A 602 19.38 -20.16 20.56
CA ARG A 602 18.78 -19.14 19.69
C ARG A 602 18.26 -17.94 20.46
N ARG A 603 17.71 -18.15 21.66
CA ARG A 603 17.32 -17.06 22.58
C ARG A 603 18.54 -16.26 23.05
N TYR A 604 19.67 -16.91 23.28
CA TYR A 604 20.93 -16.22 23.57
C TYR A 604 21.41 -15.38 22.39
N LEU A 605 21.41 -15.93 21.16
CA LEU A 605 21.74 -15.16 19.94
C LEU A 605 20.79 -13.97 19.75
N ALA A 606 19.49 -14.17 19.98
CA ALA A 606 18.51 -13.09 19.94
C ALA A 606 18.86 -11.99 20.96
N ALA A 607 19.19 -12.34 22.21
CA ALA A 607 19.61 -11.36 23.20
C ALA A 607 20.86 -10.56 22.77
N LEU A 608 21.84 -11.19 22.12
CA LEU A 608 22.99 -10.49 21.55
C LEU A 608 22.59 -9.48 20.48
N ILE A 609 21.71 -9.87 19.54
CA ILE A 609 21.18 -8.98 18.50
C ILE A 609 20.41 -7.82 19.11
N GLN A 610 19.56 -8.09 20.12
CA GLN A 610 18.77 -7.07 20.81
C GLN A 610 19.67 -6.06 21.56
N ASN A 611 20.76 -6.53 22.18
CA ASN A 611 21.69 -5.64 22.86
C ASN A 611 22.46 -4.73 21.89
N GLU A 612 22.72 -5.19 20.67
CA GLU A 612 23.45 -4.44 19.65
C GLU A 612 22.55 -3.43 18.89
N PHE A 613 21.31 -3.80 18.57
CA PHE A 613 20.43 -3.03 17.68
C PHE A 613 19.17 -2.47 18.36
N GLY A 614 18.96 -2.75 19.65
CA GLY A 614 17.76 -2.38 20.39
C GLY A 614 16.62 -3.40 20.29
N GLU A 615 15.46 -3.08 20.89
CA GLU A 615 14.33 -4.02 21.03
C GLU A 615 13.71 -4.48 19.70
N HIS A 616 13.89 -3.68 18.64
CA HIS A 616 13.28 -3.88 17.33
C HIS A 616 14.33 -3.71 16.23
N PRO A 617 15.20 -4.72 16.01
CA PRO A 617 16.27 -4.63 15.02
C PRO A 617 15.70 -4.50 13.59
N LYS A 618 15.89 -3.32 12.98
CA LYS A 618 15.42 -3.03 11.61
C LYS A 618 16.50 -3.16 10.53
N ARG A 619 17.75 -3.46 10.92
CA ARG A 619 18.88 -3.52 9.99
C ARG A 619 18.78 -4.73 9.06
N GLY A 620 18.82 -4.49 7.75
CA GLY A 620 18.86 -5.54 6.73
C GLY A 620 17.71 -6.55 6.87
N ARG A 621 18.05 -7.85 6.76
CA ARG A 621 17.09 -8.98 6.85
C ARG A 621 16.55 -9.23 8.27
N LEU A 622 17.07 -8.58 9.31
CA LEU A 622 16.55 -8.77 10.67
C LEU A 622 15.10 -8.26 10.79
N SER A 623 14.75 -7.23 10.02
CA SER A 623 13.38 -6.72 9.95
C SER A 623 12.35 -7.80 9.56
N THR A 624 12.75 -8.81 8.79
CA THR A 624 11.87 -9.90 8.36
C THR A 624 12.03 -11.17 9.19
N ILE A 625 13.26 -11.51 9.58
CA ILE A 625 13.54 -12.76 10.31
C ILE A 625 13.16 -12.66 11.79
N TRP A 626 13.27 -11.47 12.38
CA TRP A 626 12.99 -11.28 13.80
C TRP A 626 11.52 -11.58 14.17
N PRO A 627 10.51 -11.06 13.44
CA PRO A 627 9.12 -11.48 13.66
C PRO A 627 8.90 -12.98 13.44
N GLN A 628 9.58 -13.60 12.46
CA GLN A 628 9.46 -15.04 12.18
C GLN A 628 9.97 -15.88 13.36
N PHE A 629 11.11 -15.52 13.94
CA PHE A 629 11.66 -16.21 15.10
C PHE A 629 10.71 -16.12 16.32
N LEU A 630 10.17 -14.93 16.58
CA LEU A 630 9.22 -14.73 17.69
C LEU A 630 7.96 -15.58 17.49
N GLU A 631 7.39 -15.62 16.28
CA GLU A 631 6.22 -16.43 15.98
C GLU A 631 6.50 -17.94 16.14
N ILE A 632 7.59 -18.44 15.55
CA ILE A 632 7.94 -19.87 15.59
C ILE A 632 8.28 -20.33 17.01
N SER A 633 8.92 -19.48 17.83
CA SER A 633 9.28 -19.79 19.21
C SER A 633 8.17 -19.59 20.24
N GLY A 634 6.98 -19.14 19.80
CA GLY A 634 5.77 -19.02 20.62
C GLY A 634 5.45 -17.60 21.11
N ASP A 635 6.33 -16.61 20.96
CA ASP A 635 6.08 -15.21 21.33
C ASP A 635 5.28 -14.46 20.25
N VAL A 636 4.09 -14.99 19.93
CA VAL A 636 3.26 -14.54 18.82
C VAL A 636 2.72 -13.12 19.06
N LEU A 637 2.45 -12.74 20.30
CA LEU A 637 2.00 -11.38 20.66
C LEU A 637 3.04 -10.33 20.25
N LYS A 638 4.31 -10.56 20.60
CA LYS A 638 5.40 -9.65 20.24
C LYS A 638 5.66 -9.65 18.73
N ALA A 639 5.60 -10.83 18.09
CA ALA A 639 5.69 -10.95 16.64
C ALA A 639 4.61 -10.11 15.95
N ARG A 640 3.35 -10.22 16.39
CA ARG A 640 2.20 -9.54 15.82
C ARG A 640 2.27 -8.02 15.96
N SER A 641 2.74 -7.54 17.12
CA SER A 641 2.97 -6.11 17.38
C SER A 641 4.02 -5.53 16.43
N LEU A 642 5.12 -6.25 16.17
CA LEU A 642 6.16 -5.81 15.26
C LEU A 642 5.67 -5.72 13.82
N LEU A 643 4.94 -6.75 13.38
CA LEU A 643 4.40 -6.85 12.02
C LEU A 643 3.43 -5.71 11.68
N GLN A 644 2.68 -5.21 12.67
CA GLN A 644 1.77 -4.08 12.49
C GLN A 644 2.49 -2.81 12.04
N SER A 645 3.74 -2.61 12.48
CA SER A 645 4.57 -1.45 12.08
C SER A 645 5.34 -1.67 10.77
N ALA A 646 5.59 -2.93 10.41
CA ALA A 646 6.42 -3.30 9.26
C ALA A 646 5.61 -3.42 7.95
N ILE A 647 4.31 -3.72 8.03
CA ILE A 647 3.46 -3.90 6.85
C ILE A 647 2.82 -2.57 6.47
N ASN A 648 3.06 -2.17 5.22
CA ASN A 648 2.38 -1.04 4.61
C ASN A 648 1.07 -1.51 4.00
N GLN A 649 -0.03 -0.77 4.18
CA GLN A 649 -1.23 -0.99 3.38
C GLN A 649 -1.48 0.19 2.46
N PRO A 650 -1.68 -0.05 1.14
CA PRO A 650 -1.66 -1.33 0.42
C PRO A 650 -0.23 -1.75 0.05
N MET A 651 -0.12 -2.87 -0.67
CA MET A 651 1.13 -3.53 -1.04
C MET A 651 1.99 -2.68 -1.98
N ARG A 652 3.30 -2.57 -1.72
CA ARG A 652 4.17 -1.64 -2.49
C ARG A 652 4.86 -2.25 -3.70
N GLY A 653 5.05 -3.57 -3.74
CA GLY A 653 5.73 -4.26 -4.85
C GLY A 653 7.27 -4.28 -4.78
N TYR A 654 7.89 -3.32 -4.10
CA TYR A 654 9.34 -3.16 -3.92
C TYR A 654 10.12 -4.42 -3.48
N ASN A 655 9.49 -5.33 -2.73
CA ASN A 655 10.01 -6.68 -2.45
C ASN A 655 8.85 -7.64 -2.16
N LEU A 656 8.08 -7.90 -3.21
CA LEU A 656 6.78 -8.56 -3.15
C LEU A 656 6.81 -9.90 -2.39
N SER A 657 7.85 -10.71 -2.59
CA SER A 657 8.02 -11.99 -1.87
C SER A 657 8.16 -11.80 -0.35
N ASN A 658 8.98 -10.85 0.09
CA ASN A 658 9.14 -10.54 1.51
C ASN A 658 7.86 -9.93 2.11
N GLU A 659 7.21 -9.01 1.39
CA GLU A 659 5.97 -8.39 1.85
C GLU A 659 4.85 -9.42 2.02
N ILE A 660 4.68 -10.32 1.05
CA ILE A 660 3.72 -11.43 1.13
C ILE A 660 4.06 -12.34 2.30
N SER A 661 5.34 -12.69 2.47
CA SER A 661 5.80 -13.53 3.59
C SER A 661 5.45 -12.92 4.96
N LEU A 662 5.64 -11.60 5.15
CA LEU A 662 5.26 -10.90 6.37
C LEU A 662 3.75 -10.87 6.60
N ARG A 663 2.96 -10.70 5.54
CA ARG A 663 1.48 -10.70 5.62
C ARG A 663 0.93 -12.09 5.91
N LEU A 664 1.51 -13.14 5.33
CA LEU A 664 1.20 -14.53 5.69
C LEU A 664 1.54 -14.84 7.15
N LEU A 665 2.62 -14.25 7.68
CA LEU A 665 2.97 -14.35 9.08
C LEU A 665 1.96 -13.62 9.99
N VAL A 666 1.40 -12.48 9.55
CA VAL A 666 0.27 -11.83 10.24
C VAL A 666 -0.95 -12.73 10.30
N LEU A 667 -1.35 -13.33 9.18
CA LEU A 667 -2.50 -14.23 9.13
C LEU A 667 -2.30 -15.45 10.05
N SER A 668 -1.09 -16.01 10.06
CA SER A 668 -0.72 -17.12 10.95
C SER A 668 -0.75 -16.70 12.43
N SER A 669 -0.25 -15.49 12.73
CA SER A 669 -0.26 -14.94 14.09
C SER A 669 -1.69 -14.67 14.57
N ASP A 670 -2.53 -14.06 13.75
CA ASP A 670 -3.95 -13.81 14.06
C ASP A 670 -4.71 -15.12 14.27
N ALA A 671 -4.41 -16.15 13.48
CA ALA A 671 -4.96 -17.48 13.68
C ALA A 671 -4.55 -18.07 15.04
N ALA A 672 -3.26 -18.02 15.39
CA ALA A 672 -2.76 -18.55 16.66
C ALA A 672 -3.38 -17.84 17.88
N LEU A 673 -3.56 -16.52 17.76
CA LEU A 673 -4.16 -15.65 18.77
C LEU A 673 -5.68 -15.76 18.87
N GLY A 674 -6.33 -16.57 18.01
CA GLY A 674 -7.75 -16.89 18.13
C GLY A 674 -8.70 -16.00 17.34
N ARG A 675 -8.22 -15.21 16.37
CA ARG A 675 -9.09 -14.43 15.46
C ARG A 675 -10.05 -15.37 14.72
N ASP A 676 -11.25 -14.88 14.43
CA ASP A 676 -12.25 -15.63 13.66
C ASP A 676 -11.72 -15.93 12.23
N LEU A 677 -11.90 -17.19 11.79
CA LEU A 677 -11.44 -17.65 10.48
C LEU A 677 -12.09 -16.91 9.32
N LYS A 678 -13.30 -16.36 9.48
CA LYS A 678 -13.96 -15.53 8.46
C LYS A 678 -13.19 -14.24 8.17
N HIS A 679 -12.61 -13.62 9.19
CA HIS A 679 -11.78 -12.43 9.02
C HIS A 679 -10.45 -12.77 8.36
N ILE A 680 -9.84 -13.90 8.75
CA ILE A 680 -8.62 -14.41 8.12
C ILE A 680 -8.87 -14.71 6.64
N GLU A 681 -10.00 -15.33 6.30
CA GLU A 681 -10.42 -15.60 4.92
C GLU A 681 -10.56 -14.30 4.10
N ARG A 682 -11.19 -13.27 4.66
CA ARG A 682 -11.29 -11.97 3.99
C ARG A 682 -9.91 -11.34 3.72
N ASP A 683 -9.01 -11.40 4.70
CA ASP A 683 -7.68 -10.83 4.57
C ASP A 683 -6.81 -11.63 3.58
N VAL A 684 -7.02 -12.95 3.48
CA VAL A 684 -6.41 -13.81 2.43
C VAL A 684 -6.90 -13.42 1.05
N LEU A 685 -8.22 -13.29 0.85
CA LEU A 685 -8.79 -12.92 -0.46
C LEU A 685 -8.27 -11.55 -0.91
N ARG A 686 -8.21 -10.59 0.01
CA ARG A 686 -7.61 -9.28 -0.22
C ARG A 686 -6.13 -9.37 -0.59
N LEU A 687 -5.35 -10.21 0.09
CA LEU A 687 -3.94 -10.43 -0.22
C LEU A 687 -3.76 -10.98 -1.64
N VAL A 688 -4.63 -11.92 -2.05
CA VAL A 688 -4.63 -12.48 -3.41
C VAL A 688 -4.98 -11.41 -4.44
N GLU A 689 -6.03 -10.62 -4.21
CA GLU A 689 -6.41 -9.51 -5.09
C GLU A 689 -5.28 -8.48 -5.24
N GLU A 690 -4.70 -8.02 -4.13
CA GLU A 690 -3.57 -7.08 -4.13
C GLU A 690 -2.36 -7.66 -4.88
N SER A 691 -1.99 -8.92 -4.62
CA SER A 691 -0.88 -9.57 -5.32
C SER A 691 -1.12 -9.69 -6.83
N ASN A 692 -2.34 -10.03 -7.26
CA ASN A 692 -2.69 -10.16 -8.67
C ASN A 692 -2.65 -8.82 -9.42
N ALA A 693 -3.03 -7.71 -8.77
CA ALA A 693 -2.94 -6.37 -9.36
C ALA A 693 -1.48 -6.01 -9.75
N HIS A 694 -0.51 -6.40 -8.92
CA HIS A 694 0.91 -6.09 -9.14
C HIS A 694 1.56 -6.91 -10.27
N PHE A 695 1.01 -8.07 -10.63
CA PHE A 695 1.52 -8.92 -11.72
C PHE A 695 0.80 -8.75 -13.05
N GLY A 696 0.19 -7.59 -13.35
CA GLY A 696 -0.57 -7.37 -14.60
C GLY A 696 0.27 -7.54 -15.89
N GLY A 697 0.27 -8.73 -16.49
CA GLY A 697 0.88 -9.04 -17.80
C GLY A 697 1.19 -10.53 -18.00
N LEU A 698 1.25 -10.99 -19.26
CA LEU A 698 1.53 -12.39 -19.68
C LEU A 698 2.95 -12.91 -19.33
N ALA A 699 3.79 -12.11 -18.65
CA ALA A 699 5.22 -12.38 -18.50
C ALA A 699 5.65 -12.96 -17.13
N ASN A 700 4.72 -13.17 -16.18
CA ASN A 700 5.08 -13.50 -14.79
C ASN A 700 4.29 -14.69 -14.18
N ASP A 701 3.96 -15.70 -14.98
CA ASP A 701 3.20 -16.87 -14.51
C ASP A 701 3.92 -17.65 -13.38
N ASN A 702 5.25 -17.73 -13.41
CA ASN A 702 6.03 -18.38 -12.34
C ASN A 702 5.95 -17.63 -10.99
N ALA A 703 5.98 -16.30 -11.02
CA ALA A 703 5.87 -15.49 -9.79
C ALA A 703 4.47 -15.61 -9.17
N ARG A 704 3.43 -15.63 -10.00
CA ARG A 704 2.05 -15.91 -9.57
C ARG A 704 1.92 -17.29 -8.95
N LEU A 705 2.51 -18.31 -9.57
CA LEU A 705 2.48 -19.68 -9.06
C LEU A 705 3.15 -19.78 -7.68
N LEU A 706 4.36 -19.24 -7.51
CA LEU A 706 5.09 -19.27 -6.23
C LEU A 706 4.30 -18.61 -5.09
N ILE A 707 3.68 -17.46 -5.38
CA ILE A 707 2.89 -16.72 -4.39
C ILE A 707 1.62 -17.50 -4.04
N ARG A 708 0.92 -18.02 -5.05
CA ARG A 708 -0.27 -18.83 -4.86
C ARG A 708 0.03 -20.07 -4.03
N THR A 709 1.11 -20.81 -4.32
CA THR A 709 1.55 -21.96 -3.53
C THR A 709 1.89 -21.57 -2.08
N SER A 710 2.52 -20.41 -1.86
CA SER A 710 2.84 -19.90 -0.51
C SER A 710 1.58 -19.54 0.29
N ILE A 711 0.61 -18.90 -0.35
CA ILE A 711 -0.69 -18.55 0.24
C ILE A 711 -1.46 -19.82 0.60
N VAL A 712 -1.58 -20.76 -0.36
CA VAL A 712 -2.26 -22.04 -0.18
C VAL A 712 -1.63 -22.86 0.95
N GLY A 713 -0.30 -22.97 0.97
CA GLY A 713 0.42 -23.68 2.02
C GLY A 713 0.15 -23.10 3.41
N SER A 714 0.10 -21.77 3.52
CA SER A 714 -0.20 -21.07 4.77
C SER A 714 -1.64 -21.30 5.23
N ILE A 715 -2.62 -21.22 4.33
CA ILE A 715 -4.05 -21.45 4.64
C ILE A 715 -4.29 -22.88 5.12
N LEU A 716 -3.70 -23.86 4.45
CA LEU A 716 -3.79 -25.27 4.85
C LEU A 716 -3.24 -25.46 6.26
N LEU A 717 -2.03 -24.96 6.52
CA LEU A 717 -1.39 -25.04 7.83
C LEU A 717 -2.25 -24.40 8.94
N VAL A 718 -2.80 -23.20 8.70
CA VAL A 718 -3.73 -22.54 9.63
C VAL A 718 -4.95 -23.42 9.89
N GLY A 719 -5.58 -23.95 8.84
CA GLY A 719 -6.75 -24.82 8.96
C GLY A 719 -6.47 -26.09 9.77
N LEU A 720 -5.32 -26.74 9.55
CA LEU A 720 -4.94 -27.94 10.30
C LEU A 720 -4.72 -27.64 11.79
N LEU A 721 -3.98 -26.58 12.12
CA LEU A 721 -3.69 -26.19 13.51
C LEU A 721 -4.93 -25.67 14.26
N ARG A 722 -5.89 -25.04 13.57
CA ARG A 722 -7.17 -24.59 14.14
C ARG A 722 -8.23 -25.69 14.20
N GLY A 723 -7.94 -26.88 13.70
CA GLY A 723 -8.92 -27.97 13.60
C GLY A 723 -10.06 -27.69 12.61
N ALA A 724 -9.81 -26.84 11.61
CA ALA A 724 -10.78 -26.38 10.62
C ALA A 724 -10.34 -26.78 9.19
N SER A 725 -9.98 -28.05 8.98
CA SER A 725 -9.47 -28.52 7.67
C SER A 725 -10.49 -28.39 6.53
N GLY A 726 -11.79 -28.48 6.84
CA GLY A 726 -12.86 -28.24 5.87
C GLY A 726 -12.91 -26.78 5.38
N TRP A 727 -12.66 -25.82 6.28
CA TRP A 727 -12.58 -24.39 5.93
C TRP A 727 -11.40 -24.13 4.99
N SER A 728 -10.20 -24.57 5.35
CA SER A 728 -9.01 -24.34 4.52
C SER A 728 -9.13 -25.01 3.15
N ARG A 729 -9.73 -26.20 3.07
CA ARG A 729 -9.99 -26.89 1.79
C ARG A 729 -10.95 -26.11 0.89
N ASN A 730 -12.03 -25.58 1.44
CA ASN A 730 -13.01 -24.79 0.67
C ASN A 730 -12.40 -23.48 0.17
N LEU A 731 -11.60 -22.81 1.01
CA LEU A 731 -10.91 -21.58 0.62
C LEU A 731 -9.87 -21.86 -0.48
N VAL A 732 -9.08 -22.93 -0.35
CA VAL A 732 -8.13 -23.33 -1.40
C VAL A 732 -8.83 -23.66 -2.72
N ARG A 733 -9.97 -24.38 -2.70
CA ARG A 733 -10.78 -24.60 -3.92
C ARG A 733 -11.30 -23.31 -4.53
N THR A 734 -11.68 -22.34 -3.70
CA THR A 734 -12.14 -21.01 -4.16
C THR A 734 -11.02 -20.24 -4.86
N LEU A 735 -9.79 -20.34 -4.33
CA LEU A 735 -8.61 -19.67 -4.89
C LEU A 735 -8.07 -20.38 -6.15
N CYS A 736 -8.17 -21.71 -6.20
CA CYS A 736 -7.43 -22.52 -7.15
C CYS A 736 -8.29 -23.32 -8.16
N GLY A 737 -9.60 -23.35 -7.98
CA GLY A 737 -10.48 -24.27 -8.71
C GLY A 737 -10.32 -25.73 -8.26
N ASP A 738 -10.87 -26.66 -9.05
CA ASP A 738 -10.88 -28.10 -8.72
C ASP A 738 -9.49 -28.78 -8.87
N ASP A 739 -8.56 -28.18 -9.63
CA ASP A 739 -7.21 -28.72 -9.88
C ASP A 739 -6.19 -28.42 -8.76
N ALA A 740 -6.66 -27.90 -7.61
CA ALA A 740 -5.84 -27.44 -6.49
C ALA A 740 -4.86 -28.50 -5.92
N GLU A 741 -5.11 -29.80 -6.14
CA GLU A 741 -4.27 -30.89 -5.61
C GLU A 741 -2.91 -31.03 -6.31
N THR A 742 -2.69 -30.34 -7.44
CA THR A 742 -1.38 -30.35 -8.12
C THR A 742 -0.43 -29.24 -7.66
N GLU A 743 -0.94 -28.21 -6.97
CA GLU A 743 -0.18 -27.00 -6.58
C GLU A 743 0.22 -26.94 -5.11
N ILE A 744 -0.19 -27.93 -4.31
CA ILE A 744 0.08 -28.01 -2.87
C ILE A 744 1.31 -28.89 -2.63
N ASN A 745 2.14 -28.49 -1.65
CA ASN A 745 3.25 -29.31 -1.18
C ASN A 745 2.74 -30.70 -0.74
N TYR A 746 3.25 -31.78 -1.33
CA TYR A 746 2.82 -33.16 -1.06
C TYR A 746 2.88 -33.54 0.44
N TYR A 747 3.76 -32.92 1.24
CA TYR A 747 3.79 -33.15 2.68
C TYR A 747 2.55 -32.59 3.40
N LEU A 748 2.08 -31.39 3.05
CA LEU A 748 0.83 -30.84 3.62
C LEU A 748 -0.39 -31.67 3.21
N HIS A 749 -0.36 -32.29 2.02
CA HIS A 749 -1.38 -33.26 1.62
C HIS A 749 -1.41 -34.48 2.53
N PHE A 750 -0.25 -35.05 2.83
CA PHE A 750 -0.14 -36.18 3.75
C PHE A 750 -0.62 -35.81 5.16
N GLU A 751 -0.17 -34.68 5.70
CA GLU A 751 -0.54 -34.23 7.04
C GLU A 751 -2.06 -34.01 7.15
N ARG A 752 -2.68 -33.42 6.12
CA ARG A 752 -4.14 -33.30 6.01
C ARG A 752 -4.81 -34.67 6.01
N ALA A 753 -4.39 -35.58 5.13
CA ALA A 753 -4.99 -36.91 5.00
C ALA A 753 -4.91 -37.72 6.31
N ALA A 754 -3.78 -37.61 7.02
CA ALA A 754 -3.60 -38.22 8.33
C ALA A 754 -4.57 -37.66 9.38
N ILE A 755 -4.72 -36.32 9.46
CA ILE A 755 -5.60 -35.65 10.43
C ILE A 755 -7.09 -35.94 10.13
N GLU A 756 -7.45 -36.03 8.86
CA GLU A 756 -8.81 -36.34 8.40
C GLU A 756 -9.14 -37.84 8.44
N GLU A 757 -8.19 -38.65 8.85
CA GLU A 757 -8.32 -40.11 9.00
C GLU A 757 -8.62 -40.82 7.66
N ASP A 758 -8.10 -40.29 6.54
CA ASP A 758 -8.22 -40.82 5.19
C ASP A 758 -7.10 -41.84 4.89
N LEU A 759 -7.40 -43.12 5.17
CA LEU A 759 -6.48 -44.23 5.02
C LEU A 759 -5.97 -44.39 3.58
N ASP A 760 -6.84 -44.25 2.58
CA ASP A 760 -6.51 -44.52 1.17
C ASP A 760 -5.51 -43.48 0.64
N SER A 761 -5.73 -42.20 0.96
CA SER A 761 -4.81 -41.12 0.59
C SER A 761 -3.46 -41.24 1.31
N VAL A 762 -3.46 -41.60 2.60
CA VAL A 762 -2.23 -41.82 3.37
C VAL A 762 -1.41 -42.98 2.76
N GLU A 763 -2.06 -44.10 2.41
CA GLU A 763 -1.39 -45.23 1.78
C GLU A 763 -0.83 -44.86 0.40
N HIS A 764 -1.60 -44.12 -0.40
CA HIS A 764 -1.18 -43.68 -1.72
C HIS A 764 0.07 -42.78 -1.68
N LEU A 765 0.09 -41.79 -0.78
CA LEU A 765 1.21 -40.86 -0.62
C LEU A 765 2.45 -41.58 -0.06
N PHE A 766 2.27 -42.50 0.90
CA PHE A 766 3.38 -43.29 1.44
C PHE A 766 4.03 -44.17 0.36
N ARG A 767 3.24 -44.84 -0.49
CA ARG A 767 3.76 -45.65 -1.60
C ARG A 767 4.49 -44.84 -2.67
N LYS A 768 4.22 -43.54 -2.76
CA LYS A 768 4.90 -42.60 -3.67
C LYS A 768 6.12 -41.92 -3.03
N GLU A 769 6.50 -42.31 -1.80
CA GLU A 769 7.56 -41.66 -1.01
C GLU A 769 7.30 -40.16 -0.75
N ASN A 770 6.03 -39.73 -0.86
CA ASN A 770 5.59 -38.34 -0.69
C ASN A 770 5.16 -38.04 0.76
N VAL A 771 5.95 -38.50 1.73
CA VAL A 771 5.67 -38.39 3.18
C VAL A 771 6.94 -37.93 3.88
N PRO A 772 6.88 -37.10 4.93
CA PRO A 772 8.07 -36.78 5.70
C PRO A 772 8.74 -38.02 6.32
N SER A 773 10.07 -38.06 6.31
CA SER A 773 10.89 -39.18 6.78
C SER A 773 10.58 -39.58 8.23
N GLU A 774 10.21 -38.62 9.07
CA GLU A 774 9.91 -38.88 10.49
C GLU A 774 8.69 -39.78 10.73
N TYR A 775 7.76 -39.88 9.78
CA TYR A 775 6.57 -40.73 9.90
C TYR A 775 6.78 -42.14 9.32
N HIS A 776 7.88 -42.38 8.60
CA HIS A 776 8.12 -43.66 7.92
C HIS A 776 8.13 -44.88 8.85
N PRO A 777 8.75 -44.85 10.05
CA PRO A 777 8.71 -46.00 10.95
C PRO A 777 7.27 -46.40 11.32
N LEU A 778 6.45 -45.41 11.70
CA LEU A 778 5.05 -45.63 12.06
C LEU A 778 4.22 -46.13 10.87
N LEU A 779 4.40 -45.55 9.69
CA LEU A 779 3.66 -45.93 8.48
C LEU A 779 4.05 -47.31 7.98
N THR A 780 5.33 -47.68 8.09
CA THR A 780 5.80 -49.02 7.74
C THR A 780 5.11 -50.07 8.59
N GLU A 781 5.02 -49.87 9.90
CA GLU A 781 4.26 -50.75 10.81
C GLU A 781 2.75 -50.72 10.54
N LEU A 782 2.20 -49.55 10.18
CA LEU A 782 0.79 -49.38 9.86
C LEU A 782 0.38 -50.19 8.62
N PHE A 783 1.25 -50.31 7.62
CA PHE A 783 0.97 -50.99 6.35
C PHE A 783 1.61 -52.38 6.21
N THR A 784 2.41 -52.86 7.17
CA THR A 784 2.98 -54.23 7.18
C THR A 784 2.24 -55.14 8.17
N ASP A 785 2.31 -56.47 8.00
CA ASP A 785 1.61 -57.43 8.87
C ASP A 785 2.25 -57.60 10.27
N ALA A 786 3.48 -57.10 10.45
CA ALA A 786 4.12 -57.03 11.77
C ALA A 786 3.53 -55.85 12.56
N THR A 787 2.89 -56.13 13.69
CA THR A 787 2.18 -55.11 14.52
C THR A 787 2.82 -54.91 15.89
N THR A 788 3.95 -55.55 16.15
CA THR A 788 4.59 -55.60 17.48
C THR A 788 5.20 -54.27 17.93
N SER A 789 5.47 -53.32 17.02
CA SER A 789 6.15 -52.05 17.31
C SER A 789 5.29 -50.79 17.10
N LEU A 790 4.08 -50.88 16.52
CA LEU A 790 3.28 -49.70 16.14
C LEU A 790 2.97 -48.77 17.33
N SER A 791 2.60 -49.32 18.49
CA SER A 791 2.35 -48.51 19.69
C SER A 791 3.60 -47.80 20.19
N THR A 792 4.77 -48.41 20.02
CA THR A 792 6.07 -47.86 20.42
C THR A 792 6.43 -46.69 19.51
N GLU A 793 6.30 -46.84 18.19
CA GLU A 793 6.57 -45.77 17.22
C GLU A 793 5.60 -44.59 17.39
N LEU A 794 4.31 -44.85 17.63
CA LEU A 794 3.34 -43.81 17.91
C LEU A 794 3.67 -43.05 19.20
N THR A 795 4.08 -43.77 20.25
CA THR A 795 4.51 -43.16 21.51
C THR A 795 5.76 -42.32 21.32
N ALA A 796 6.75 -42.82 20.58
CA ALA A 796 7.98 -42.08 20.27
C ALA A 796 7.68 -40.75 19.55
N LEU A 797 6.75 -40.72 18.60
CA LEU A 797 6.33 -39.49 17.92
C LEU A 797 5.61 -38.49 18.84
N LEU A 798 4.76 -39.00 19.73
CA LEU A 798 3.96 -38.18 20.66
C LEU A 798 4.76 -37.66 21.87
N GLU A 799 5.83 -38.35 22.27
CA GLU A 799 6.71 -37.95 23.39
C GLU A 799 7.80 -36.95 22.97
N LYS A 800 8.00 -36.71 21.67
CA LYS A 800 8.91 -35.66 21.19
C LYS A 800 8.49 -34.29 21.76
N PRO A 801 9.44 -33.43 22.15
CA PRO A 801 9.14 -32.12 22.74
C PRO A 801 8.39 -31.21 21.75
N ILE A 802 7.61 -30.27 22.30
CA ILE A 802 6.91 -29.23 21.55
C ILE A 802 7.69 -27.94 21.78
N LEU A 803 8.39 -27.48 20.75
CA LEU A 803 9.27 -26.30 20.80
C LEU A 803 8.77 -25.19 19.88
N ARG A 804 8.04 -25.56 18.84
CA ARG A 804 7.52 -24.66 17.79
C ARG A 804 6.16 -25.12 17.30
N ARG A 805 5.46 -24.26 16.55
CA ARG A 805 4.14 -24.60 16.00
C ARG A 805 4.11 -25.82 15.08
N GLN A 806 5.19 -26.12 14.34
CA GLN A 806 5.25 -27.35 13.53
C GLN A 806 5.18 -28.62 14.40
N ASP A 807 5.65 -28.57 15.66
CA ASP A 807 5.55 -29.71 16.56
C ASP A 807 4.09 -29.97 16.99
N LEU A 808 3.25 -28.93 17.06
CA LEU A 808 1.81 -29.10 17.27
C LEU A 808 1.17 -29.85 16.10
N LEU A 809 1.55 -29.51 14.86
CA LEU A 809 1.08 -30.22 13.68
C LEU A 809 1.48 -31.70 13.73
N ARG A 810 2.72 -32.01 14.12
CA ARG A 810 3.16 -33.40 14.36
C ARG A 810 2.25 -34.13 15.34
N VAL A 811 1.85 -33.49 16.45
CA VAL A 811 0.90 -34.09 17.42
C VAL A 811 -0.43 -34.38 16.74
N HIS A 812 -0.98 -33.44 15.97
CA HIS A 812 -2.22 -33.64 15.22
C HIS A 812 -2.13 -34.84 14.25
N VAL A 813 -1.05 -34.91 13.47
CA VAL A 813 -0.79 -35.98 12.50
C VAL A 813 -0.64 -37.33 13.18
N ALA A 814 0.17 -37.42 14.24
CA ALA A 814 0.39 -38.65 15.00
C ALA A 814 -0.92 -39.17 15.61
N LEU A 815 -1.77 -38.28 16.14
CA LEU A 815 -3.09 -38.66 16.68
C LEU A 815 -4.04 -39.15 15.58
N GLY A 816 -4.02 -38.52 14.40
CA GLY A 816 -4.79 -38.95 13.24
C GLY A 816 -4.38 -40.36 12.76
N LEU A 817 -3.07 -40.59 12.58
CA LEU A 817 -2.53 -41.92 12.27
C LEU A 817 -2.85 -42.95 13.35
N GLY A 818 -2.81 -42.56 14.62
CA GLY A 818 -3.22 -43.42 15.74
C GLY A 818 -4.70 -43.82 15.67
N ARG A 819 -5.59 -42.90 15.25
CA ARG A 819 -7.00 -43.23 15.02
C ARG A 819 -7.22 -44.12 13.81
N ILE A 820 -6.46 -43.92 12.73
CA ILE A 820 -6.42 -44.85 11.59
C ILE A 820 -6.00 -46.25 12.07
N ALA A 821 -4.92 -46.36 12.84
CA ALA A 821 -4.46 -47.62 13.40
C ALA A 821 -5.51 -48.30 14.31
N LEU A 822 -6.29 -47.51 15.06
CA LEU A 822 -7.41 -48.00 15.86
C LEU A 822 -8.55 -48.54 14.97
N LYS A 823 -8.94 -47.81 13.92
CA LYS A 823 -9.98 -48.25 12.96
C LYS A 823 -9.57 -49.52 12.22
N SER A 824 -8.29 -49.65 11.89
CA SER A 824 -7.70 -50.82 11.24
C SER A 824 -7.40 -51.99 12.21
N GLY A 825 -7.75 -51.86 13.50
CA GLY A 825 -7.59 -52.92 14.49
C GLY A 825 -6.14 -53.23 14.91
N LYS A 826 -5.17 -52.37 14.55
CA LYS A 826 -3.75 -52.56 14.84
C LYS A 826 -3.32 -52.11 16.23
N ILE A 827 -4.10 -51.22 16.86
CA ILE A 827 -3.91 -50.84 18.27
C ILE A 827 -5.25 -50.86 19.03
N SER A 828 -5.17 -51.05 20.35
CA SER A 828 -6.36 -50.98 21.20
C SER A 828 -6.70 -49.54 21.61
N ALA A 829 -7.99 -49.27 21.82
CA ALA A 829 -8.45 -47.96 22.30
C ALA A 829 -7.82 -47.54 23.64
N ARG A 830 -7.51 -48.51 24.51
CA ARG A 830 -6.83 -48.26 25.80
C ARG A 830 -5.41 -47.75 25.60
N VAL A 831 -4.66 -48.36 24.67
CA VAL A 831 -3.28 -47.95 24.36
C VAL A 831 -3.28 -46.55 23.77
N LEU A 832 -4.10 -46.30 22.73
CA LEU A 832 -4.21 -44.97 22.12
C LEU A 832 -4.58 -43.90 23.15
N LYS A 833 -5.59 -44.14 23.99
CA LYS A 833 -6.05 -43.16 24.98
C LYS A 833 -4.97 -42.82 26.01
N THR A 834 -4.13 -43.79 26.41
CA THR A 834 -3.09 -43.57 27.41
C THR A 834 -1.97 -42.70 26.84
N THR A 835 -1.49 -43.02 25.64
CA THR A 835 -0.42 -42.28 24.96
C THR A 835 -0.88 -40.90 24.47
N ALA A 836 -2.08 -40.82 23.86
CA ALA A 836 -2.62 -39.58 23.31
C ALA A 836 -2.90 -38.52 24.37
N ARG A 837 -3.41 -38.95 25.54
CA ARG A 837 -3.83 -38.00 26.58
C ARG A 837 -2.68 -37.12 27.06
N GLN A 838 -1.54 -37.73 27.40
CA GLN A 838 -0.38 -36.97 27.88
C GLN A 838 0.13 -36.01 26.82
N ALA A 839 0.16 -36.44 25.55
CA ALA A 839 0.60 -35.59 24.44
C ALA A 839 -0.33 -34.38 24.22
N ILE A 840 -1.66 -34.58 24.31
CA ILE A 840 -2.63 -33.48 24.20
C ILE A 840 -2.49 -32.52 25.39
N GLU A 841 -2.36 -33.02 26.63
CA GLU A 841 -2.17 -32.19 27.82
C GLU A 841 -0.86 -31.39 27.73
N ASN A 842 0.24 -31.98 27.23
CA ASN A 842 1.49 -31.28 26.97
C ASN A 842 1.35 -30.18 25.89
N ALA A 843 0.64 -30.47 24.80
CA ALA A 843 0.39 -29.52 23.73
C ALA A 843 -0.48 -28.33 24.20
N LEU A 844 -1.50 -28.59 25.01
CA LEU A 844 -2.33 -27.56 25.63
C LEU A 844 -1.54 -26.73 26.64
N SER A 845 -0.67 -27.34 27.44
CA SER A 845 0.24 -26.61 28.35
C SER A 845 1.15 -25.66 27.58
N TRP A 846 1.79 -26.15 26.51
CA TRP A 846 2.65 -25.32 25.68
C TRP A 846 1.88 -24.16 25.03
N CYS A 847 0.66 -24.41 24.51
CA CYS A 847 -0.18 -23.34 23.96
C CYS A 847 -0.60 -22.32 25.03
N SER A 848 -0.90 -22.78 26.24
CA SER A 848 -1.33 -21.92 27.36
C SER A 848 -0.18 -21.03 27.86
N GLU A 849 1.03 -21.59 27.99
CA GLU A 849 2.24 -20.85 28.36
C GLU A 849 2.60 -19.74 27.35
N ASN A 850 2.30 -19.96 26.07
CA ASN A 850 2.55 -19.03 24.98
C ASN A 850 1.32 -18.17 24.58
N ILE A 851 0.20 -18.28 25.30
CA ILE A 851 -1.05 -17.54 25.05
C ILE A 851 -1.57 -17.73 23.61
N LEU A 852 -1.79 -18.98 23.21
CA LEU A 852 -2.22 -19.37 21.85
C LEU A 852 -3.63 -19.99 21.84
N PRO A 853 -4.69 -19.21 22.16
CA PRO A 853 -6.05 -19.73 22.32
C PRO A 853 -6.65 -20.32 21.04
N GLY A 854 -6.19 -19.87 19.86
CA GLY A 854 -6.62 -20.43 18.57
C GLY A 854 -6.14 -21.87 18.37
N TYR A 855 -4.89 -22.18 18.74
CA TYR A 855 -4.38 -23.56 18.63
C TYR A 855 -4.92 -24.48 19.75
N MET A 856 -5.18 -23.92 20.94
CA MET A 856 -5.93 -24.66 21.98
C MET A 856 -7.31 -25.09 21.47
N GLU A 857 -8.02 -24.20 20.77
CA GLU A 857 -9.33 -24.49 20.17
C GLU A 857 -9.26 -25.70 19.23
N GLY A 858 -8.27 -25.77 18.34
CA GLY A 858 -8.09 -26.89 17.42
C GLY A 858 -7.87 -28.24 18.11
N LEU A 859 -7.01 -28.27 19.14
CA LEU A 859 -6.77 -29.47 19.96
C LEU A 859 -8.01 -29.92 20.73
N LEU A 860 -8.73 -28.97 21.35
CA LEU A 860 -9.94 -29.25 22.11
C LEU A 860 -11.10 -29.67 21.20
N HIS A 861 -11.22 -29.10 20.01
CA HIS A 861 -12.24 -29.46 19.03
C HIS A 861 -12.04 -30.90 18.54
N ASN A 862 -10.84 -31.23 18.05
CA ASN A 862 -10.57 -32.49 17.39
C ASN A 862 -10.44 -33.68 18.35
N TYR A 863 -9.98 -33.47 19.59
CA TYR A 863 -9.58 -34.56 20.50
C TYR A 863 -10.28 -34.56 21.86
N ASN A 864 -11.41 -33.86 22.02
CA ASN A 864 -12.17 -33.83 23.29
C ASN A 864 -12.47 -35.22 23.88
N THR A 865 -12.69 -36.25 23.06
CA THR A 865 -13.04 -37.61 23.50
C THR A 865 -11.89 -38.36 24.16
N LEU A 866 -10.65 -37.90 23.96
CA LEU A 866 -9.43 -38.52 24.49
C LEU A 866 -9.04 -37.95 25.87
N LEU A 867 -9.59 -36.79 26.24
CA LEU A 867 -9.37 -36.13 27.53
C LEU A 867 -10.37 -36.60 28.61
N LEU A 868 -10.05 -36.34 29.89
CA LEU A 868 -11.02 -36.48 30.97
C LEU A 868 -11.96 -35.26 31.00
N GLN A 869 -13.23 -35.47 31.39
CA GLN A 869 -14.22 -34.40 31.45
C GLN A 869 -13.78 -33.18 32.29
N ASN A 870 -13.18 -33.41 33.47
CA ASN A 870 -12.73 -32.31 34.33
C ASN A 870 -11.59 -31.51 33.66
N SER A 871 -10.58 -32.21 33.14
CA SER A 871 -9.45 -31.60 32.41
C SER A 871 -9.94 -30.81 31.18
N LEU A 872 -10.92 -31.34 30.43
CA LEU A 872 -11.51 -30.66 29.28
C LEU A 872 -12.18 -29.32 29.65
N LEU A 873 -12.87 -29.26 30.79
CA LEU A 873 -13.51 -28.02 31.28
C LEU A 873 -12.43 -26.99 31.66
N ASP A 874 -11.43 -27.41 32.42
CA ASP A 874 -10.33 -26.53 32.86
C ASP A 874 -9.60 -25.89 31.66
N TRP A 875 -9.30 -26.69 30.61
CA TRP A 875 -8.64 -26.17 29.41
C TRP A 875 -9.53 -25.24 28.58
N LYS A 876 -10.85 -25.48 28.54
CA LYS A 876 -11.80 -24.56 27.89
C LYS A 876 -11.84 -23.21 28.61
N GLU A 877 -11.89 -23.22 29.94
CA GLU A 877 -11.86 -21.98 30.74
C GLU A 877 -10.57 -21.20 30.53
N GLN A 878 -9.41 -21.88 30.54
CA GLN A 878 -8.12 -21.24 30.25
C GLN A 878 -8.06 -20.64 28.83
N ARG A 879 -8.62 -21.34 27.83
CA ARG A 879 -8.70 -20.84 26.45
C ARG A 879 -9.49 -19.53 26.39
N GLU A 880 -10.64 -19.46 27.06
CA GLU A 880 -11.44 -18.22 27.13
C GLU A 880 -10.70 -17.09 27.85
N GLU A 881 -10.00 -17.40 28.94
CA GLU A 881 -9.18 -16.40 29.66
C GLU A 881 -8.09 -15.80 28.76
N HIS A 882 -7.39 -16.65 28.00
CA HIS A 882 -6.36 -16.21 27.06
C HIS A 882 -6.95 -15.42 25.89
N LEU A 883 -8.09 -15.82 25.35
CA LEU A 883 -8.77 -15.05 24.29
C LEU A 883 -9.13 -13.64 24.77
N LEU A 884 -9.69 -13.51 25.97
CA LEU A 884 -9.98 -12.21 26.59
C LEU A 884 -8.72 -11.36 26.83
N LYS A 885 -7.56 -11.98 27.08
CA LYS A 885 -6.28 -11.26 27.18
C LYS A 885 -5.84 -10.72 25.82
N VAL A 886 -6.00 -11.51 24.75
CA VAL A 886 -5.66 -11.10 23.38
C VAL A 886 -6.57 -9.97 22.89
N GLU A 887 -7.89 -10.08 23.10
CA GLU A 887 -8.85 -9.06 22.66
C GLU A 887 -8.57 -7.68 23.28
N LYS A 888 -8.07 -7.65 24.52
CA LYS A 888 -7.65 -6.41 25.19
C LYS A 888 -6.41 -5.76 24.58
N SER A 889 -5.61 -6.51 23.84
CA SER A 889 -4.38 -6.01 23.19
C SER A 889 -4.65 -5.24 21.90
N ALA A 890 -5.91 -5.15 21.44
CA ALA A 890 -6.36 -4.30 20.33
C ALA A 890 -5.62 -4.54 18.98
N PHE A 891 -5.22 -5.77 18.69
CA PHE A 891 -4.58 -6.11 17.41
C PHE A 891 -5.54 -6.16 16.23
N TRP A 892 -6.80 -6.52 16.50
CA TRP A 892 -7.83 -6.66 15.49
C TRP A 892 -8.60 -5.34 15.38
N PRO A 893 -8.88 -4.86 14.15
CA PRO A 893 -9.82 -3.75 13.94
C PRO A 893 -11.15 -4.07 14.65
N ASP A 894 -11.93 -3.06 15.04
CA ASP A 894 -13.25 -3.26 15.67
C ASP A 894 -14.17 -4.10 14.76
N ASP A 895 -14.15 -5.42 14.94
CA ASP A 895 -14.94 -6.41 14.18
C ASP A 895 -16.44 -6.38 14.59
N ASN A 896 -16.81 -5.51 15.53
CA ASN A 896 -18.19 -5.29 16.03
C ASN A 896 -19.19 -4.78 14.97
N ASN A 897 -18.76 -4.55 13.72
CA ASN A 897 -19.61 -4.08 12.62
C ASN A 897 -19.72 -5.06 11.42
N VAL A 898 -19.14 -6.26 11.51
CA VAL A 898 -19.20 -7.22 10.39
C VAL A 898 -20.24 -8.30 10.69
N ASN A 899 -21.40 -8.15 10.08
CA ASN A 899 -22.59 -8.97 10.31
C ASN A 899 -22.71 -10.04 9.21
N ASP A 900 -23.01 -11.29 9.60
CA ASP A 900 -22.78 -12.60 8.95
C ASP A 900 -23.45 -12.89 7.57
N ASP A 901 -23.62 -11.89 6.71
CA ASP A 901 -24.14 -12.03 5.35
C ASP A 901 -23.02 -11.66 4.37
N SER A 902 -22.50 -12.63 3.59
CA SER A 902 -21.45 -12.40 2.58
C SER A 902 -21.92 -11.56 1.41
N ARG A 903 -23.23 -11.31 1.30
CA ARG A 903 -23.82 -10.42 0.31
C ARG A 903 -23.55 -8.97 0.65
N LEU A 904 -23.31 -8.16 -0.38
CA LEU A 904 -23.15 -6.72 -0.23
C LEU A 904 -24.47 -6.12 0.29
N ARG A 905 -24.42 -5.48 1.47
CA ARG A 905 -25.62 -4.90 2.09
C ARG A 905 -25.91 -3.53 1.51
N LEU A 906 -27.04 -3.39 0.85
CA LEU A 906 -27.53 -2.16 0.28
C LEU A 906 -28.63 -1.59 1.19
N SER A 907 -28.52 -0.31 1.51
CA SER A 907 -29.51 0.39 2.31
C SER A 907 -30.34 1.32 1.44
N MET A 908 -31.66 1.18 1.55
CA MET A 908 -32.70 1.96 0.89
C MET A 908 -33.67 2.57 1.92
N ILE A 909 -33.44 2.34 3.21
CA ILE A 909 -34.16 2.91 4.35
C ILE A 909 -33.24 3.95 5.02
N GLY A 910 -33.73 5.17 5.25
CA GLY A 910 -32.99 6.25 5.94
C GLY A 910 -31.94 6.95 5.07
N THR A 911 -30.88 6.27 4.65
CA THR A 911 -29.88 6.82 3.71
C THR A 911 -29.54 5.81 2.62
N ILE A 912 -29.61 6.23 1.35
CA ILE A 912 -29.26 5.37 0.21
C ILE A 912 -27.74 5.13 0.16
N GLY A 913 -27.31 3.88 0.34
CA GLY A 913 -25.90 3.51 0.41
C GLY A 913 -25.68 2.01 0.34
N PHE A 914 -24.43 1.58 0.50
CA PHE A 914 -24.08 0.18 0.69
C PHE A 914 -23.03 0.06 1.79
N ARG A 915 -22.93 -1.11 2.42
CA ARG A 915 -21.80 -1.45 3.29
C ARG A 915 -20.78 -2.22 2.47
N ASP A 916 -19.56 -1.71 2.44
CA ASP A 916 -18.45 -2.37 1.76
C ASP A 916 -18.02 -3.66 2.49
N SER A 917 -17.04 -4.36 1.94
CA SER A 917 -16.47 -5.57 2.54
C SER A 917 -15.89 -5.35 3.94
N GLN A 918 -15.65 -4.09 4.33
CA GLN A 918 -15.16 -3.63 5.63
C GLN A 918 -16.30 -3.30 6.62
N GLY A 919 -17.57 -3.46 6.23
CA GLY A 919 -18.74 -3.12 7.04
C GLY A 919 -19.01 -1.61 7.13
N THR A 920 -18.21 -0.78 6.46
CA THR A 920 -18.31 0.68 6.50
C THR A 920 -19.43 1.12 5.57
N PHE A 921 -20.33 1.96 6.08
CA PHE A 921 -21.42 2.50 5.29
C PHE A 921 -20.90 3.55 4.30
N GLN A 922 -21.01 3.26 3.01
CA GLN A 922 -20.72 4.17 1.92
C GLN A 922 -22.03 4.68 1.30
N ARG A 923 -22.18 6.00 1.24
CA ARG A 923 -23.29 6.63 0.51
C ARG A 923 -23.06 6.47 -1.00
N ILE A 924 -24.13 6.18 -1.74
CA ILE A 924 -24.03 6.14 -3.20
C ILE A 924 -24.04 7.58 -3.74
N SER A 925 -22.91 7.99 -4.31
CA SER A 925 -22.72 9.33 -4.87
C SER A 925 -23.33 9.46 -6.27
N GLY A 926 -23.83 10.66 -6.59
CA GLY A 926 -24.53 10.97 -7.84
C GLY A 926 -26.05 10.78 -7.75
N ALA A 927 -26.79 11.87 -8.00
CA ALA A 927 -28.26 11.87 -7.97
C ALA A 927 -28.86 10.84 -8.94
N ARG A 928 -28.31 10.74 -10.16
CA ARG A 928 -28.80 9.81 -11.18
C ARG A 928 -28.51 8.35 -10.86
N THR A 929 -27.36 8.04 -10.27
CA THR A 929 -27.00 6.69 -9.82
C THR A 929 -27.96 6.21 -8.73
N ARG A 930 -28.25 7.06 -7.73
CA ARG A 930 -29.25 6.77 -6.69
C ARG A 930 -30.65 6.59 -7.26
N HIS A 931 -31.03 7.42 -8.22
CA HIS A 931 -32.32 7.31 -8.90
C HIS A 931 -32.46 5.97 -9.64
N VAL A 932 -31.46 5.55 -10.43
CA VAL A 932 -31.50 4.26 -11.15
C VAL A 932 -31.52 3.08 -10.17
N LEU A 933 -30.75 3.13 -9.08
CA LEU A 933 -30.81 2.11 -8.04
C LEU A 933 -32.19 2.08 -7.35
N GLY A 934 -32.77 3.23 -7.05
CA GLY A 934 -34.14 3.37 -6.56
C GLY A 934 -35.15 2.72 -7.49
N LEU A 935 -35.06 2.97 -8.80
CA LEU A 935 -35.92 2.34 -9.81
C LEU A 935 -35.78 0.82 -9.81
N LEU A 936 -34.55 0.29 -9.74
CA LEU A 936 -34.30 -1.14 -9.66
C LEU A 936 -34.95 -1.77 -8.42
N THR A 937 -34.86 -1.11 -7.27
CA THR A 937 -35.51 -1.56 -6.02
C THR A 937 -37.04 -1.47 -6.12
N ALA A 938 -37.59 -0.35 -6.61
CA ALA A 938 -39.04 -0.15 -6.74
C ALA A 938 -39.68 -1.15 -7.73
N CYS A 939 -39.04 -1.39 -8.88
CA CYS A 939 -39.48 -2.40 -9.84
C CYS A 939 -39.55 -3.78 -9.20
N ARG A 940 -38.59 -4.11 -8.33
CA ARG A 940 -38.54 -5.40 -7.63
C ARG A 940 -39.63 -5.54 -6.58
N LEU A 941 -39.93 -4.49 -5.80
CA LEU A 941 -41.04 -4.47 -4.84
C LEU A 941 -42.38 -4.77 -5.54
N ASN A 942 -42.55 -4.22 -6.75
CA ASN A 942 -43.73 -4.43 -7.59
C ASN A 942 -43.67 -5.68 -8.48
N GLY A 943 -42.87 -6.69 -8.11
CA GLY A 943 -42.84 -7.98 -8.79
C GLY A 943 -42.19 -7.97 -10.18
N ASN A 944 -41.30 -7.02 -10.47
CA ASN A 944 -40.63 -6.79 -11.75
C ASN A 944 -41.55 -6.33 -12.91
N ASN A 945 -42.70 -5.72 -12.62
CA ASN A 945 -43.64 -5.23 -13.63
C ASN A 945 -43.21 -3.88 -14.26
N CYS A 946 -42.02 -3.80 -14.86
CA CYS A 946 -41.54 -2.60 -15.56
C CYS A 946 -40.99 -2.98 -16.95
N SER A 947 -41.51 -2.36 -18.00
CA SER A 947 -41.03 -2.60 -19.36
C SER A 947 -39.65 -1.95 -19.58
N LEU A 948 -38.85 -2.46 -20.52
CA LEU A 948 -37.52 -1.90 -20.79
C LEU A 948 -37.57 -0.44 -21.30
N GLU A 949 -38.58 -0.12 -22.11
CA GLU A 949 -38.82 1.22 -22.67
C GLU A 949 -39.18 2.21 -21.55
N GLU A 950 -40.12 1.83 -20.68
CA GLU A 950 -40.53 2.63 -19.52
C GLU A 950 -39.37 2.81 -18.53
N PHE A 951 -38.62 1.73 -18.23
CA PHE A 951 -37.46 1.80 -17.36
C PHE A 951 -36.40 2.75 -17.90
N ARG A 952 -36.10 2.70 -19.21
CA ARG A 952 -35.07 3.56 -19.82
C ARG A 952 -35.49 5.02 -19.83
N THR A 953 -36.76 5.29 -20.13
CA THR A 953 -37.33 6.65 -20.10
C THR A 953 -37.23 7.24 -18.70
N LEU A 954 -37.63 6.48 -17.67
CA LEU A 954 -37.54 6.90 -16.27
C LEU A 954 -36.08 7.05 -15.81
N ALA A 955 -35.20 6.10 -16.15
CA ALA A 955 -33.79 6.06 -15.74
C ALA A 955 -32.92 7.13 -16.40
N THR A 956 -33.31 7.65 -17.58
CA THR A 956 -32.53 8.68 -18.31
C THR A 956 -33.20 10.05 -18.42
N ALA A 957 -34.52 10.13 -18.22
CA ALA A 957 -35.35 11.33 -18.46
C ALA A 957 -35.28 11.81 -19.92
N MET A 958 -35.05 10.87 -20.83
CA MET A 958 -34.99 11.07 -22.28
C MET A 958 -36.06 10.19 -22.94
N GLU A 959 -36.56 10.59 -24.12
CA GLU A 959 -37.36 9.69 -24.96
C GLU A 959 -36.54 8.46 -25.36
N ASP A 960 -37.22 7.32 -25.54
CA ASP A 960 -36.53 6.07 -25.87
C ASP A 960 -35.76 6.20 -27.20
N SER A 961 -34.44 6.11 -27.11
CA SER A 961 -33.48 6.36 -28.19
C SER A 961 -32.17 5.63 -27.93
N ASP A 962 -31.33 5.50 -28.97
CA ASP A 962 -29.99 4.91 -28.85
C ASP A 962 -29.09 5.69 -27.86
N GLU A 963 -29.31 7.00 -27.74
CA GLU A 963 -28.59 7.87 -26.82
C GLU A 963 -28.98 7.57 -25.36
N ALA A 964 -30.28 7.42 -25.08
CA ALA A 964 -30.79 6.98 -23.78
C ALA A 964 -30.28 5.57 -23.42
N ALA A 965 -30.21 4.65 -24.40
CA ALA A 965 -29.69 3.31 -24.18
C ALA A 965 -28.20 3.32 -23.78
N ASN A 966 -27.39 4.14 -24.46
CA ASN A 966 -25.98 4.33 -24.12
C ASN A 966 -25.80 4.97 -22.74
N TYR A 967 -26.61 5.99 -22.41
CA TYR A 967 -26.54 6.66 -21.11
C TYR A 967 -26.90 5.71 -19.96
N LEU A 968 -27.95 4.90 -20.12
CA LEU A 968 -28.31 3.85 -19.17
C LEU A 968 -27.18 2.83 -18.99
N ARG A 969 -26.55 2.39 -20.10
CA ARG A 969 -25.41 1.44 -20.05
C ARG A 969 -24.23 1.98 -19.24
N ILE A 970 -23.93 3.28 -19.32
CA ILE A 970 -22.88 3.94 -18.52
C ILE A 970 -23.25 3.91 -17.03
N ILE A 971 -24.48 4.24 -16.67
CA ILE A 971 -24.92 4.26 -15.26
C ILE A 971 -24.91 2.83 -14.68
N LEU A 972 -25.41 1.84 -15.42
CA LEU A 972 -25.37 0.43 -15.01
C LEU A 972 -23.93 -0.08 -14.86
N SER A 973 -23.02 0.35 -15.74
CA SER A 973 -21.59 0.02 -15.61
C SER A 973 -20.98 0.61 -14.34
N ARG A 974 -21.33 1.85 -13.97
CA ARG A 974 -20.90 2.44 -12.68
C ARG A 974 -21.46 1.70 -11.48
N LEU A 975 -22.75 1.36 -11.50
CA LEU A 975 -23.37 0.58 -10.43
C LEU A 975 -22.73 -0.80 -10.30
N ARG A 976 -22.40 -1.48 -11.40
CA ARG A 976 -21.65 -2.74 -11.38
C ARG A 976 -20.24 -2.60 -10.82
N ARG A 977 -19.57 -1.49 -11.10
CA ARG A 977 -18.26 -1.20 -10.49
C ARG A 977 -18.36 -0.97 -8.97
N LEU A 978 -19.45 -0.37 -8.51
CA LEU A 978 -19.69 -0.11 -7.09
C LEU A 978 -20.19 -1.34 -6.32
N LEU A 979 -21.06 -2.14 -6.94
CA LEU A 979 -21.81 -3.20 -6.27
C LEU A 979 -21.34 -4.62 -6.65
N GLY A 980 -20.48 -4.75 -7.66
CA GLY A 980 -20.08 -6.01 -8.29
C GLY A 980 -20.83 -6.27 -9.61
N ASN A 981 -20.18 -6.95 -10.56
CA ASN A 981 -20.77 -7.23 -11.88
C ASN A 981 -22.04 -8.09 -11.78
N GLU A 982 -22.05 -9.05 -10.86
CA GLU A 982 -23.16 -9.98 -10.61
C GLU A 982 -24.34 -9.32 -9.87
N ALA A 983 -24.17 -8.09 -9.36
CA ALA A 983 -25.19 -7.39 -8.59
C ALA A 983 -26.40 -6.95 -9.45
N ILE A 984 -26.21 -6.76 -10.75
CA ILE A 984 -27.25 -6.32 -11.69
C ILE A 984 -27.35 -7.27 -12.87
N LEU A 985 -28.47 -7.99 -12.92
CA LEU A 985 -28.84 -8.91 -13.97
C LEU A 985 -29.40 -8.13 -15.17
N THR A 986 -28.89 -8.40 -16.36
CA THR A 986 -29.45 -7.90 -17.61
C THR A 986 -29.99 -9.07 -18.41
N ILE A 987 -31.30 -9.04 -18.68
CA ILE A 987 -32.00 -10.07 -19.43
C ILE A 987 -32.42 -9.44 -20.77
N GLU A 988 -32.22 -10.17 -21.87
CA GLU A 988 -32.59 -9.66 -23.20
C GLU A 988 -34.07 -9.24 -23.24
N ASN A 989 -34.32 -8.05 -23.80
CA ASN A 989 -35.66 -7.45 -23.95
C ASN A 989 -36.45 -7.21 -22.65
N SER A 990 -35.78 -7.04 -21.50
CA SER A 990 -36.45 -6.66 -20.26
C SER A 990 -35.62 -5.70 -19.42
N ALA A 991 -36.28 -5.01 -18.47
CA ALA A 991 -35.62 -4.08 -17.58
C ALA A 991 -34.54 -4.78 -16.72
N PRO A 992 -33.40 -4.11 -16.44
CA PRO A 992 -32.37 -4.65 -15.55
C PRO A 992 -32.92 -4.90 -14.14
N GLN A 993 -32.35 -5.87 -13.42
CA GLN A 993 -32.84 -6.31 -12.11
C GLN A 993 -31.70 -6.45 -11.09
N LEU A 994 -32.00 -6.26 -9.80
CA LEU A 994 -31.05 -6.54 -8.71
C LEU A 994 -30.95 -8.04 -8.42
N SER A 995 -29.72 -8.53 -8.28
CA SER A 995 -29.42 -9.90 -7.92
C SER A 995 -29.47 -10.10 -6.41
N ILE A 996 -30.58 -10.62 -5.89
CA ILE A 996 -30.75 -10.87 -4.45
C ILE A 996 -29.89 -12.03 -3.92
N GLU A 997 -29.27 -12.80 -4.81
CA GLU A 997 -28.26 -13.81 -4.49
C GLU A 997 -26.93 -13.17 -4.08
N HIS A 998 -26.62 -11.99 -4.63
CA HIS A 998 -25.35 -11.28 -4.41
C HIS A 998 -25.53 -10.02 -3.56
N LEU A 999 -26.74 -9.47 -3.51
CA LEU A 999 -27.10 -8.29 -2.74
C LEU A 999 -28.09 -8.61 -1.63
N HIS A 1000 -27.86 -8.03 -0.47
CA HIS A 1000 -28.83 -7.96 0.60
C HIS A 1000 -29.39 -6.54 0.65
N VAL A 1001 -30.68 -6.34 0.35
CA VAL A 1001 -31.31 -5.00 0.35
C VAL A 1001 -32.28 -4.91 1.51
N ASP A 1002 -32.06 -3.97 2.43
CA ASP A 1002 -32.86 -3.79 3.66
C ASP A 1002 -34.37 -3.66 3.39
N LEU A 1003 -34.78 -2.83 2.43
CA LEU A 1003 -36.17 -2.61 2.07
C LEU A 1003 -36.83 -3.85 1.48
N ILE A 1004 -36.05 -4.67 0.75
CA ILE A 1004 -36.54 -5.95 0.21
C ILE A 1004 -36.65 -6.98 1.34
N GLU A 1005 -35.71 -7.01 2.28
CA GLU A 1005 -35.80 -7.87 3.47
C GLU A 1005 -37.05 -7.56 4.29
N VAL A 1006 -37.30 -6.28 4.58
CA VAL A 1006 -38.50 -5.83 5.32
C VAL A 1006 -39.76 -6.29 4.60
N TYR A 1007 -39.85 -6.08 3.28
CA TYR A 1007 -40.99 -6.52 2.48
C TYR A 1007 -41.22 -8.04 2.54
N LEU A 1008 -40.14 -8.85 2.46
CA LEU A 1008 -40.24 -10.31 2.56
C LEU A 1008 -40.63 -10.78 3.97
N LEU A 1009 -40.14 -10.13 5.02
CA LEU A 1009 -40.52 -10.41 6.40
C LEU A 1009 -42.00 -10.11 6.65
N LEU A 1010 -42.51 -8.99 6.16
CA LEU A 1010 -43.92 -8.62 6.25
C LEU A 1010 -44.83 -9.66 5.54
N LYS A 1011 -44.46 -10.05 4.32
CA LYS A 1011 -45.17 -11.12 3.58
C LYS A 1011 -45.14 -12.45 4.33
N GLY A 1012 -44.00 -12.80 4.93
CA GLY A 1012 -43.85 -13.98 5.76
C GLY A 1012 -44.69 -13.93 7.05
N GLY A 1013 -44.88 -12.75 7.63
CA GLY A 1013 -45.77 -12.51 8.77
C GLY A 1013 -47.23 -12.83 8.43
N ILE A 1014 -47.73 -12.34 7.30
CA ILE A 1014 -49.08 -12.67 6.80
C ILE A 1014 -49.22 -14.17 6.52
N GLN A 1015 -48.21 -14.79 5.90
CA GLN A 1015 -48.24 -16.24 5.65
C GLN A 1015 -48.33 -17.05 6.95
N ALA A 1016 -47.59 -16.65 7.99
CA ALA A 1016 -47.66 -17.29 9.30
C ALA A 1016 -49.04 -17.10 9.98
N VAL A 1017 -49.71 -15.95 9.77
CA VAL A 1017 -51.12 -15.78 10.19
C VAL A 1017 -52.03 -16.79 9.49
N HIS A 1018 -51.89 -16.96 8.16
CA HIS A 1018 -52.66 -17.95 7.40
C HIS A 1018 -52.35 -19.40 7.80
N GLN A 1019 -51.10 -19.68 8.19
CA GLN A 1019 -50.66 -21.00 8.67
C GLN A 1019 -50.96 -21.23 10.16
N ASN A 1020 -51.55 -20.23 10.83
CA ASN A 1020 -51.96 -20.28 12.23
C ASN A 1020 -50.77 -20.42 13.22
N GLU A 1021 -49.65 -19.73 12.95
CA GLU A 1021 -48.39 -19.77 13.72
C GLU A 1021 -48.08 -18.43 14.42
N PRO A 1022 -48.54 -18.21 15.66
CA PRO A 1022 -48.47 -16.89 16.31
C PRO A 1022 -47.06 -16.41 16.63
N ARG A 1023 -46.15 -17.31 17.02
CA ARG A 1023 -44.76 -16.95 17.34
C ARG A 1023 -43.99 -16.51 16.11
N GLU A 1024 -44.23 -17.16 14.97
CA GLU A 1024 -43.55 -16.83 13.72
C GLU A 1024 -44.09 -15.54 13.12
N ALA A 1025 -45.42 -15.35 13.14
CA ALA A 1025 -46.07 -14.09 12.76
C ALA A 1025 -45.54 -12.91 13.57
N TYR A 1026 -45.41 -13.07 14.89
CA TYR A 1026 -44.80 -12.07 15.77
C TYR A 1026 -43.33 -11.81 15.42
N SER A 1027 -42.50 -12.86 15.39
CA SER A 1027 -41.06 -12.75 15.19
C SER A 1027 -40.69 -12.03 13.88
N LYS A 1028 -41.33 -12.43 12.76
CA LYS A 1028 -41.08 -11.83 11.45
C LYS A 1028 -41.51 -10.37 11.38
N THR A 1029 -42.70 -10.06 11.90
CA THR A 1029 -43.24 -8.69 11.90
C THR A 1029 -42.42 -7.78 12.81
N LYS A 1030 -42.02 -8.26 13.99
CA LYS A 1030 -41.13 -7.54 14.91
C LYS A 1030 -39.81 -7.20 14.23
N LYS A 1031 -39.15 -8.18 13.60
CA LYS A 1031 -37.87 -7.98 12.90
C LYS A 1031 -38.01 -6.96 11.76
N ALA A 1032 -39.11 -6.98 11.02
CA ALA A 1032 -39.39 -6.00 9.97
C ALA A 1032 -39.45 -4.57 10.54
N LEU A 1033 -40.16 -4.36 11.66
CA LEU A 1033 -40.27 -3.06 12.32
C LEU A 1033 -38.95 -2.61 12.97
N GLU A 1034 -38.12 -3.54 13.46
CA GLU A 1034 -36.79 -3.23 14.00
C GLU A 1034 -35.85 -2.68 12.92
N ILE A 1035 -35.91 -3.22 11.70
CA ILE A 1035 -35.11 -2.76 10.55
C ILE A 1035 -35.63 -1.42 10.02
N LEU A 1036 -36.95 -1.24 9.95
CA LEU A 1036 -37.58 -0.05 9.40
C LEU A 1036 -37.47 1.18 10.32
N GLY A 1037 -37.65 0.99 11.63
CA GLY A 1037 -37.52 2.07 12.62
C GLY A 1037 -38.51 3.24 12.40
N GLU A 1038 -37.99 4.47 12.49
CA GLU A 1038 -38.67 5.74 12.14
C GLU A 1038 -38.17 6.31 10.80
N ASP A 1039 -37.34 5.55 10.08
CA ASP A 1039 -36.63 6.05 8.90
C ASP A 1039 -37.50 5.95 7.63
N ALA A 1040 -37.40 6.96 6.77
CA ALA A 1040 -38.12 6.98 5.49
C ALA A 1040 -37.48 6.01 4.48
N ILE A 1041 -38.32 5.27 3.75
CA ILE A 1041 -37.87 4.43 2.63
C ILE A 1041 -37.66 5.25 1.36
N LEU A 1042 -36.71 4.85 0.51
CA LEU A 1042 -36.35 5.57 -0.72
C LEU A 1042 -36.11 7.08 -0.50
N PRO A 1043 -35.32 7.47 0.51
CA PRO A 1043 -35.16 8.85 0.93
C PRO A 1043 -34.44 9.64 -0.17
N THR A 1044 -34.75 10.94 -0.27
CA THR A 1044 -34.17 11.87 -1.27
C THR A 1044 -34.52 11.57 -2.74
N LEU A 1045 -35.46 10.65 -3.00
CA LEU A 1045 -36.00 10.35 -4.33
C LEU A 1045 -37.45 10.86 -4.44
N TYR A 1046 -37.69 11.87 -5.28
CA TYR A 1046 -38.92 12.68 -5.32
C TYR A 1046 -39.77 12.50 -6.58
N ASP A 1047 -39.42 11.58 -7.47
CA ASP A 1047 -40.22 11.33 -8.68
C ASP A 1047 -41.50 10.55 -8.35
N GLU A 1048 -42.58 10.78 -9.13
CA GLU A 1048 -43.92 10.23 -8.88
C GLU A 1048 -43.93 8.70 -8.66
N ILE A 1049 -43.04 7.97 -9.34
CA ILE A 1049 -42.93 6.52 -9.20
C ILE A 1049 -42.50 6.09 -7.79
N PHE A 1050 -41.67 6.87 -7.11
CA PHE A 1050 -41.20 6.57 -5.76
C PHE A 1050 -42.22 6.95 -4.71
N ASP A 1051 -42.99 8.03 -4.94
CA ASP A 1051 -44.14 8.37 -4.09
C ASP A 1051 -45.19 7.25 -4.12
N LYS A 1052 -45.49 6.73 -5.31
CA LYS A 1052 -46.38 5.59 -5.47
C LYS A 1052 -45.85 4.34 -4.74
N ALA A 1053 -44.57 4.01 -4.91
CA ALA A 1053 -43.95 2.88 -4.22
C ALA A 1053 -43.98 3.02 -2.68
N ARG A 1054 -43.77 4.24 -2.16
CA ARG A 1054 -43.89 4.56 -0.73
C ARG A 1054 -45.31 4.31 -0.23
N HIS A 1055 -46.30 4.83 -0.93
CA HIS A 1055 -47.71 4.69 -0.57
C HIS A 1055 -48.16 3.21 -0.60
N GLU A 1056 -47.79 2.46 -1.63
CA GLU A 1056 -48.11 1.03 -1.73
C GLU A 1056 -47.47 0.21 -0.60
N PHE A 1057 -46.22 0.51 -0.24
CA PHE A 1057 -45.54 -0.14 0.88
C PHE A 1057 -46.20 0.17 2.23
N GLU A 1058 -46.60 1.42 2.45
CA GLU A 1058 -47.27 1.86 3.69
C GLU A 1058 -48.62 1.15 3.88
N ILE A 1059 -49.43 1.07 2.82
CA ILE A 1059 -50.68 0.29 2.82
C ILE A 1059 -50.39 -1.17 3.21
N HIS A 1060 -49.38 -1.79 2.60
CA HIS A 1060 -49.05 -3.18 2.88
C HIS A 1060 -48.58 -3.39 4.32
N LEU A 1061 -47.73 -2.49 4.84
CA LEU A 1061 -47.27 -2.52 6.22
C LEU A 1061 -48.46 -2.44 7.19
N ARG A 1062 -49.40 -1.51 6.94
CA ARG A 1062 -50.62 -1.38 7.73
C ARG A 1062 -51.43 -2.67 7.71
N GLU A 1063 -51.72 -3.24 6.54
CA GLU A 1063 -52.46 -4.50 6.41
C GLU A 1063 -51.84 -5.64 7.23
N VAL A 1064 -50.51 -5.79 7.19
CA VAL A 1064 -49.78 -6.82 7.95
C VAL A 1064 -49.94 -6.58 9.45
N LEU A 1065 -49.76 -5.35 9.92
CA LEU A 1065 -49.89 -5.00 11.34
C LEU A 1065 -51.29 -5.31 11.86
N PHE A 1066 -52.34 -4.96 11.13
CA PHE A 1066 -53.72 -5.29 11.50
C PHE A 1066 -53.96 -6.80 11.54
N ALA A 1067 -53.52 -7.53 10.51
CA ALA A 1067 -53.67 -8.98 10.45
C ALA A 1067 -52.98 -9.69 11.64
N VAL A 1068 -51.74 -9.32 11.93
CA VAL A 1068 -50.93 -9.94 12.99
C VAL A 1068 -51.47 -9.55 14.38
N THR A 1069 -51.86 -8.30 14.58
CA THR A 1069 -52.41 -7.86 15.88
C THR A 1069 -53.76 -8.50 16.18
N MET A 1070 -54.66 -8.59 15.20
CA MET A 1070 -55.93 -9.32 15.37
C MET A 1070 -55.69 -10.80 15.65
N PHE A 1071 -54.72 -11.41 14.97
CA PHE A 1071 -54.36 -12.80 15.18
C PHE A 1071 -53.78 -13.07 16.57
N LEU A 1072 -52.85 -12.24 17.05
CA LEU A 1072 -52.29 -12.35 18.41
C LEU A 1072 -53.37 -12.12 19.48
N LYS A 1073 -54.31 -11.21 19.23
CA LYS A 1073 -55.46 -10.98 20.11
C LYS A 1073 -56.37 -12.21 20.18
N GLU A 1074 -56.63 -12.88 19.05
CA GLU A 1074 -57.39 -14.14 19.01
C GLU A 1074 -56.69 -15.26 19.81
N LYS A 1075 -55.36 -15.32 19.76
CA LYS A 1075 -54.55 -16.31 20.52
C LYS A 1075 -54.30 -15.92 21.97
N ASN A 1076 -54.84 -14.78 22.42
CA ASN A 1076 -54.67 -14.24 23.77
C ASN A 1076 -53.19 -13.99 24.16
N ASP A 1077 -52.35 -13.66 23.18
CA ASP A 1077 -50.93 -13.31 23.38
C ASP A 1077 -50.75 -11.79 23.51
N ILE A 1078 -51.12 -11.28 24.69
CA ILE A 1078 -51.27 -9.85 24.95
C ILE A 1078 -49.91 -9.13 25.01
N GLU A 1079 -48.87 -9.79 25.51
CA GLU A 1079 -47.53 -9.20 25.63
C GLU A 1079 -46.94 -8.85 24.26
N HIS A 1080 -46.94 -9.82 23.35
CA HIS A 1080 -46.46 -9.63 21.98
C HIS A 1080 -47.36 -8.70 21.17
N LEU A 1081 -48.68 -8.75 21.41
CA LEU A 1081 -49.64 -7.80 20.82
C LEU A 1081 -49.29 -6.34 21.15
N ILE A 1082 -49.10 -6.03 22.44
CA ILE A 1082 -48.77 -4.67 22.89
C ILE A 1082 -47.41 -4.25 22.32
N GLN A 1083 -46.44 -5.16 22.25
CA GLN A 1083 -45.11 -4.85 21.70
C GLN A 1083 -45.15 -4.49 20.21
N ILE A 1084 -45.86 -5.26 19.40
CA ILE A 1084 -46.05 -4.95 17.97
C ILE A 1084 -46.80 -3.63 17.79
N LEU A 1085 -47.88 -3.40 18.54
CA LEU A 1085 -48.64 -2.15 18.45
C LEU A 1085 -47.79 -0.93 18.83
N ARG A 1086 -46.92 -1.03 19.87
CA ARG A 1086 -45.99 0.05 20.23
C ARG A 1086 -45.01 0.37 19.11
N MET A 1087 -44.45 -0.66 18.47
CA MET A 1087 -43.54 -0.49 17.34
C MET A 1087 -44.26 0.05 16.10
N GLY A 1088 -45.46 -0.46 15.82
CA GLY A 1088 -46.30 -0.03 14.70
C GLY A 1088 -46.68 1.45 14.79
N VAL A 1089 -47.16 1.93 15.95
CA VAL A 1089 -47.48 3.36 16.17
C VAL A 1089 -46.23 4.25 16.07
N LYS A 1090 -45.05 3.73 16.42
CA LYS A 1090 -43.79 4.47 16.29
C LYS A 1090 -43.37 4.63 14.83
N THR A 1091 -43.57 3.60 14.02
CA THR A 1091 -43.24 3.59 12.59
C THR A 1091 -44.30 4.30 11.74
N LEU A 1092 -45.57 4.25 12.13
CA LEU A 1092 -46.71 4.92 11.48
C LEU A 1092 -47.40 5.87 12.49
N PRO A 1093 -46.79 7.03 12.81
CA PRO A 1093 -47.30 7.93 13.84
C PRO A 1093 -48.64 8.58 13.49
N GLU A 1094 -48.97 8.69 12.20
CA GLU A 1094 -50.21 9.30 11.69
C GLU A 1094 -51.39 8.32 11.62
N ASP A 1095 -51.21 7.03 11.96
CA ASP A 1095 -52.27 6.03 11.89
C ASP A 1095 -53.11 5.99 13.20
N GLU A 1096 -54.24 6.71 13.19
CA GLU A 1096 -55.16 6.81 14.33
C GLU A 1096 -55.68 5.45 14.81
N GLU A 1097 -55.96 4.53 13.88
CA GLU A 1097 -56.60 3.26 14.19
C GLU A 1097 -55.64 2.31 14.92
N LEU A 1098 -54.35 2.31 14.56
CA LEU A 1098 -53.30 1.61 15.32
C LEU A 1098 -53.10 2.22 16.71
N ALA A 1099 -53.15 3.55 16.83
CA ALA A 1099 -53.02 4.24 18.12
C ALA A 1099 -54.20 3.94 19.06
N GLU A 1100 -55.43 3.91 18.54
CA GLU A 1100 -56.63 3.51 19.28
C GLU A 1100 -56.58 2.04 19.70
N LEU A 1101 -56.12 1.15 18.82
CA LEU A 1101 -55.91 -0.25 19.16
C LEU A 1101 -54.89 -0.43 20.29
N LEU A 1102 -53.78 0.31 20.26
CA LEU A 1102 -52.81 0.30 21.36
C LEU A 1102 -53.43 0.81 22.66
N ALA A 1103 -54.10 1.97 22.63
CA ALA A 1103 -54.66 2.59 23.82
C ALA A 1103 -55.77 1.75 24.46
N SER A 1104 -56.64 1.12 23.66
CA SER A 1104 -57.72 0.24 24.15
C SER A 1104 -57.18 -1.03 24.82
N ASN A 1105 -56.12 -1.64 24.28
CA ASN A 1105 -55.48 -2.82 24.89
C ASN A 1105 -54.70 -2.43 26.17
N LEU A 1106 -54.01 -1.29 26.19
CA LEU A 1106 -53.33 -0.77 27.39
C LEU A 1106 -54.31 -0.48 28.54
N ARG A 1107 -55.49 0.10 28.24
CA ARG A 1107 -56.56 0.35 29.23
C ARG A 1107 -57.10 -0.96 29.82
N SER A 1108 -57.29 -1.96 28.97
CA SER A 1108 -57.78 -3.28 29.39
C SER A 1108 -56.81 -4.01 30.33
N TYR A 1109 -55.54 -3.58 30.38
CA TYR A 1109 -54.48 -4.20 31.18
C TYR A 1109 -53.92 -3.29 32.30
N GLY A 1110 -54.64 -2.23 32.67
CA GLY A 1110 -54.31 -1.37 33.82
C GLY A 1110 -53.24 -0.30 33.57
N GLN A 1111 -52.81 -0.08 32.32
CA GLN A 1111 -51.82 0.95 31.95
C GLN A 1111 -52.48 2.27 31.50
N GLN A 1112 -53.36 2.84 32.35
CA GLN A 1112 -54.16 4.04 32.02
C GLN A 1112 -53.34 5.29 31.68
N VAL A 1113 -52.21 5.50 32.35
CA VAL A 1113 -51.34 6.67 32.12
C VAL A 1113 -50.66 6.59 30.75
N GLU A 1114 -50.29 5.40 30.32
CA GLU A 1114 -49.65 5.19 29.01
C GLU A 1114 -50.67 5.29 27.88
N ALA A 1115 -51.88 4.75 28.07
CA ALA A 1115 -52.98 4.89 27.11
C ALA A 1115 -53.34 6.37 26.81
N LEU A 1116 -53.45 7.21 27.84
CA LEU A 1116 -53.72 8.64 27.69
C LEU A 1116 -52.60 9.39 26.94
N ARG A 1117 -51.35 8.97 27.11
CA ARG A 1117 -50.19 9.54 26.38
C ARG A 1117 -50.21 9.19 24.91
N THR A 1118 -50.58 7.95 24.56
CA THR A 1118 -50.70 7.50 23.17
C THR A 1118 -51.79 8.28 22.44
N GLU A 1119 -52.96 8.48 23.05
CA GLU A 1119 -54.06 9.27 22.47
C GLU A 1119 -53.70 10.76 22.31
N SER A 1120 -53.01 11.34 23.30
CA SER A 1120 -52.58 12.75 23.22
C SER A 1120 -51.56 12.97 22.09
N ARG A 1121 -50.63 12.03 21.89
CA ARG A 1121 -49.62 12.10 20.81
C ARG A 1121 -50.23 11.92 19.42
N ALA A 1122 -51.19 11.02 19.25
CA ALA A 1122 -51.90 10.85 17.99
C ALA A 1122 -52.64 12.15 17.59
N HIS A 1123 -53.27 12.83 18.56
CA HIS A 1123 -53.92 14.12 18.30
C HIS A 1123 -52.95 15.29 18.06
N GLU A 1124 -51.75 15.29 18.65
CA GLU A 1124 -50.73 16.33 18.41
C GLU A 1124 -50.03 16.20 17.04
N SER A 1125 -49.78 14.99 16.56
CA SER A 1125 -49.11 14.74 15.26
C SER A 1125 -49.92 15.21 14.05
N ILE A 1126 -51.24 15.35 14.19
CA ILE A 1126 -52.17 15.79 13.14
C ILE A 1126 -52.31 17.33 13.12
N ALA A 1127 -51.96 18.01 14.21
CA ALA A 1127 -52.01 19.45 14.32
C ALA A 1127 -50.76 20.16 13.76
N SER A 1128 -49.66 19.42 13.54
CA SER A 1128 -48.43 19.85 12.87
C SER A 1128 -48.44 19.48 11.41
#